data_AF-A0A2E3RGG9-F1
#
_entry.id   AF-A0A2E3RGG9-F1
#
_cell.length_a   1.000
_cell.length_b   1.000
_cell.length_c   1.000
_cell.angle_alpha   90.00
_cell.angle_beta   90.00
_cell.angle_gamma   90.00
#
_symmetry.space_group_name_H-M   'P 1'
#
loop_
_entity.id
_entity.type
_entity.pdbx_description
1 polymer ?
#
loop_
_entity_poly.entity_id
_entity_poly.type
_entity_poly.pdbx_seq_one_letter_code
_entity_poly.pdbx_strand_id
1 'polypeptide(L)'
;MRANLLSLNFNLISDRQAISERRTEIMNKVMETTARRRDTLLLCAVMLLIGVCPASAESTPIDQLLSLIPKTAGAHNLKTAKKIRLLVPEVESWLVEENKVGREISNKELLAAVDRILKVQSRIRIELDQLLAQRSNFHQFVPESERQRAVRGYLESMTALIDLTGRMRYYSIDFFTEVGYELANSPADFDALLNVFIAEKNSVGAIITLEFLAETLRDPTGQTISDHLKGKIIQLARKTRDRSLLPILKEILQLKTIESGFAILIIDTIRLIGVPQSARPNGDPALSPPVIVSNDLLEILSKLDSTTLSVNDKRRYKDLTRQFTEQNLQGARNESFQFGTTIVQEGDWLLMKNPSPYNRFTDLYPGLFTHVGIVTTETGADSKRRFVVVDLPELGNLIPATPVDKFIERTLNFSILRHPDPTVQKTMGDIARTIIGNQSKFDLNFRTTAIEKLKGQSLDDKLIDGYCAGLLLLCAQETEKPLQDFFPLDENPAGGNTLKNLAKLDVSMPKRFLSPTGPFFSSELNLIYCHETMYSPRRQIEQAVYDHFAKQMRDNHLRPSLSWFHALRLNLAEAVETSPALGKALASAAGVNQNIDIVAAAKLGAVVETLDEIAKNASAEYQSVRRAFRIDALDNIELGAEGDKIFEQIVKRRRRHADLFVRWEAGIITPRELRIELVDFYISQGCKDLDKRFFSNSEQTVNHLPDE
;
A
#
# COMPACT_ATOMS: atom_id res chain seq x y z
N MET A 1 -27.11 -44.43 -6.23
CA MET A 1 -26.37 -43.13 -6.23
C MET A 1 -27.27 -41.92 -5.99
N ARG A 2 -28.39 -41.71 -6.70
CA ARG A 2 -29.39 -40.66 -6.37
C ARG A 2 -30.07 -40.82 -4.99
N ALA A 3 -30.22 -42.05 -4.49
CA ALA A 3 -30.78 -42.31 -3.15
C ALA A 3 -29.80 -41.99 -1.99
N ASN A 4 -28.49 -42.08 -2.21
CA ASN A 4 -27.49 -41.75 -1.17
C ASN A 4 -27.31 -40.22 -1.00
N LEU A 5 -27.51 -39.44 -2.07
CA LEU A 5 -27.48 -37.96 -2.02
C LEU A 5 -28.69 -37.36 -1.27
N LEU A 6 -29.86 -38.01 -1.33
CA LEU A 6 -31.03 -37.60 -0.53
C LEU A 6 -30.88 -37.92 0.96
N SER A 7 -30.18 -39.00 1.31
CA SER A 7 -29.86 -39.32 2.71
C SER A 7 -28.82 -38.37 3.34
N LEU A 8 -27.87 -37.84 2.54
CA LEU A 8 -26.91 -36.82 2.99
C LEU A 8 -27.57 -35.45 3.20
N ASN A 9 -28.52 -35.05 2.35
CA ASN A 9 -29.27 -33.81 2.52
C ASN A 9 -30.21 -33.83 3.73
N PHE A 10 -30.80 -34.98 4.06
CA PHE A 10 -31.60 -35.13 5.30
C PHE A 10 -30.73 -35.06 6.56
N ASN A 11 -29.51 -35.63 6.52
CA ASN A 11 -28.56 -35.51 7.63
C ASN A 11 -28.01 -34.09 7.80
N LEU A 12 -27.83 -33.32 6.71
CA LEU A 12 -27.40 -31.91 6.77
C LEU A 12 -28.49 -30.97 7.32
N ILE A 13 -29.76 -31.25 7.08
CA ILE A 13 -30.89 -30.49 7.68
C ILE A 13 -31.02 -30.83 9.17
N SER A 14 -30.87 -32.11 9.53
CA SER A 14 -30.80 -32.57 10.92
C SER A 14 -29.63 -31.95 11.67
N ASP A 15 -28.45 -31.86 11.05
CA ASP A 15 -27.26 -31.22 11.63
C ASP A 15 -27.43 -29.70 11.77
N ARG A 16 -28.09 -29.03 10.83
CA ARG A 16 -28.41 -27.58 10.95
C ARG A 16 -29.34 -27.31 12.14
N GLN A 17 -30.34 -28.16 12.36
CA GLN A 17 -31.26 -28.03 13.47
C GLN A 17 -30.58 -28.35 14.81
N ALA A 18 -29.77 -29.41 14.86
CA ALA A 18 -28.94 -29.76 16.02
C ALA A 18 -27.89 -28.68 16.34
N ILE A 19 -27.29 -28.03 15.33
CA ILE A 19 -26.36 -26.90 15.52
C ILE A 19 -27.09 -25.66 16.03
N SER A 20 -28.31 -25.38 15.56
CA SER A 20 -29.16 -24.28 16.06
C SER A 20 -29.59 -24.49 17.51
N GLU A 21 -29.98 -25.71 17.86
CA GLU A 21 -30.34 -26.08 19.24
C GLU A 21 -29.12 -26.05 20.16
N ARG A 22 -27.98 -26.54 19.70
CA ARG A 22 -26.71 -26.48 20.43
C ARG A 22 -26.16 -25.06 20.55
N ARG A 23 -26.42 -24.18 19.57
CA ARG A 23 -26.13 -22.73 19.63
C ARG A 23 -26.98 -22.08 20.71
N THR A 24 -28.26 -22.43 20.81
CA THR A 24 -29.16 -21.93 21.86
C THR A 24 -28.76 -22.46 23.24
N GLU A 25 -28.37 -23.75 23.35
CA GLU A 25 -27.89 -24.35 24.59
C GLU A 25 -26.55 -23.76 25.08
N ILE A 26 -25.59 -23.53 24.16
CA ILE A 26 -24.31 -22.88 24.47
C ILE A 26 -24.55 -21.42 24.85
N MET A 27 -25.42 -20.68 24.17
CA MET A 27 -25.73 -19.29 24.50
C MET A 27 -26.40 -19.18 25.88
N ASN A 28 -27.29 -20.11 26.23
CA ASN A 28 -27.89 -20.20 27.56
C ASN A 28 -26.86 -20.58 28.64
N LYS A 29 -25.95 -21.54 28.38
CA LYS A 29 -24.86 -21.89 29.31
C LYS A 29 -23.87 -20.75 29.50
N VAL A 30 -23.50 -20.03 28.43
CA VAL A 30 -22.62 -18.86 28.50
C VAL A 30 -23.29 -17.74 29.28
N MET A 31 -24.59 -17.48 29.07
CA MET A 31 -25.34 -16.50 29.85
C MET A 31 -25.46 -16.89 31.33
N GLU A 32 -25.68 -18.15 31.68
CA GLU A 32 -25.66 -18.62 33.08
C GLU A 32 -24.28 -18.51 33.73
N THR A 33 -23.20 -18.76 32.97
CA THR A 33 -21.83 -18.68 33.49
C THR A 33 -21.37 -17.22 33.66
N THR A 34 -21.88 -16.31 32.82
CA THR A 34 -21.59 -14.88 32.88
C THR A 34 -22.44 -14.16 33.93
N ALA A 35 -23.66 -14.65 34.19
CA ALA A 35 -24.50 -14.19 35.31
C ALA A 35 -23.94 -14.63 36.67
N ARG A 36 -23.34 -15.83 36.78
CA ARG A 36 -22.73 -16.32 38.04
C ARG A 36 -21.33 -15.76 38.35
N ARG A 37 -20.69 -15.03 37.44
CA ARG A 37 -19.37 -14.38 37.67
C ARG A 37 -19.45 -12.89 38.01
N ARG A 38 -20.65 -12.30 38.08
CA ARG A 38 -20.83 -10.86 38.37
C ARG A 38 -21.15 -10.51 39.84
N ASP A 39 -21.34 -11.50 40.72
CA ASP A 39 -21.80 -11.25 42.10
C ASP A 39 -20.77 -11.53 43.21
N THR A 40 -19.46 -11.55 42.93
CA THR A 40 -18.46 -11.73 44.02
C THR A 40 -17.12 -11.04 43.79
N LEU A 41 -17.13 -9.81 43.25
CA LEU A 41 -15.93 -8.95 43.22
C LEU A 41 -16.24 -7.46 43.01
N LEU A 42 -17.39 -6.99 43.47
CA LEU A 42 -17.82 -5.59 43.31
C LEU A 42 -18.45 -5.02 44.60
N LEU A 43 -17.78 -5.15 45.75
CA LEU A 43 -18.26 -4.49 46.99
C LEU A 43 -17.18 -3.89 47.91
N CYS A 44 -15.89 -3.90 47.56
CA CYS A 44 -14.83 -3.37 48.45
C CYS A 44 -13.93 -2.26 47.89
N ALA A 45 -14.16 -1.74 46.67
CA ALA A 45 -13.29 -0.69 46.11
C ALA A 45 -13.97 0.65 45.76
N VAL A 46 -15.31 0.74 45.85
CA VAL A 46 -16.06 1.93 45.40
C VAL A 46 -16.27 2.98 46.52
N MET A 47 -15.80 2.75 47.75
CA MET A 47 -16.12 3.61 48.90
C MET A 47 -14.99 4.54 49.39
N LEU A 48 -13.86 4.70 48.69
CA LEU A 48 -12.71 5.44 49.26
C LEU A 48 -12.10 6.60 48.47
N LEU A 49 -12.66 7.06 47.35
CA LEU A 49 -12.13 8.23 46.63
C LEU A 49 -13.21 9.16 46.05
N ILE A 50 -14.18 9.57 46.87
CA ILE A 50 -15.00 10.76 46.56
C ILE A 50 -14.25 11.99 47.11
N GLY A 51 -13.15 12.32 46.44
CA GLY A 51 -12.59 13.66 46.43
C GLY A 51 -13.09 14.34 45.17
N VAL A 52 -14.18 15.10 45.28
CA VAL A 52 -14.71 15.91 44.18
C VAL A 52 -13.74 17.07 43.93
N CYS A 53 -12.71 16.81 43.13
CA CYS A 53 -12.03 17.84 42.36
C CYS A 53 -12.87 18.09 41.10
N PRO A 54 -13.02 19.34 40.63
CA PRO A 54 -13.66 19.60 39.36
C PRO A 54 -12.89 18.84 38.28
N ALA A 55 -13.59 18.06 37.46
CA ALA A 55 -13.03 17.32 36.35
C ALA A 55 -12.30 18.30 35.42
N SER A 56 -10.97 18.38 35.53
CA SER A 56 -10.16 18.82 34.41
C SER A 56 -10.48 17.84 33.29
N ALA A 57 -11.05 18.33 32.18
CA ALA A 57 -11.37 17.49 31.03
C ALA A 57 -10.18 16.56 30.74
N GLU A 58 -10.35 15.26 30.95
CA GLU A 58 -9.28 14.30 30.71
C GLU A 58 -8.89 14.39 29.23
N SER A 59 -7.61 14.64 28.97
CA SER A 59 -7.08 14.77 27.60
C SER A 59 -7.34 13.46 26.86
N THR A 60 -8.11 13.51 25.77
CA THR A 60 -8.38 12.32 24.94
C THR A 60 -7.08 11.75 24.36
N PRO A 61 -7.01 10.47 23.98
CA PRO A 61 -5.81 9.89 23.36
C PRO A 61 -5.36 10.66 22.12
N ILE A 62 -6.30 11.18 21.33
CA ILE A 62 -5.95 12.03 20.18
C ILE A 62 -5.32 13.35 20.63
N ASP A 63 -5.88 14.03 21.65
CA ASP A 63 -5.29 15.28 22.16
C ASP A 63 -3.88 15.06 22.70
N GLN A 64 -3.65 13.94 23.40
CA GLN A 64 -2.33 13.53 23.87
C GLN A 64 -1.38 13.30 22.69
N LEU A 65 -1.82 12.56 21.67
CA LEU A 65 -1.03 12.32 20.46
C LEU A 65 -0.64 13.63 19.79
N LEU A 66 -1.60 14.53 19.51
CA LEU A 66 -1.33 15.79 18.82
C LEU A 66 -0.40 16.70 19.62
N SER A 67 -0.51 16.69 20.96
CA SER A 67 0.38 17.48 21.83
C SER A 67 1.84 17.02 21.79
N LEU A 68 2.09 15.76 21.42
CA LEU A 68 3.43 15.19 21.34
C LEU A 68 4.10 15.40 19.97
N ILE A 69 3.34 15.73 18.92
CA ILE A 69 3.88 15.92 17.58
C ILE A 69 4.82 17.14 17.58
N PRO A 70 6.12 16.96 17.30
CA PRO A 70 7.07 18.06 17.34
C PRO A 70 6.73 19.10 16.25
N LYS A 71 6.72 20.37 16.65
CA LYS A 71 6.38 21.51 15.77
C LYS A 71 7.57 22.07 15.00
N THR A 72 8.78 21.62 15.32
CA THR A 72 10.02 22.06 14.68
C THR A 72 10.95 20.88 14.43
N ALA A 73 11.79 21.00 13.40
CA ALA A 73 12.73 19.95 13.01
C ALA A 73 13.67 19.54 14.16
N GLY A 74 14.11 20.50 15.00
CA GLY A 74 15.05 20.25 16.11
C GLY A 74 14.40 19.58 17.32
N ALA A 75 13.08 19.59 17.46
CA ALA A 75 12.38 18.96 18.57
C ALA A 75 12.18 17.45 18.38
N HIS A 76 12.42 16.92 17.17
CA HIS A 76 12.32 15.50 16.88
C HIS A 76 13.38 14.70 17.60
N ASN A 77 12.95 13.63 18.28
CA ASN A 77 13.84 12.70 18.95
C ASN A 77 13.16 11.34 19.14
N LEU A 78 13.96 10.30 19.39
CA LEU A 78 13.48 8.92 19.52
C LEU A 78 12.57 8.69 20.72
N LYS A 79 12.71 9.46 21.81
CA LYS A 79 11.85 9.34 23.00
C LYS A 79 10.44 9.79 22.69
N THR A 80 10.28 10.94 22.05
CA THR A 80 8.98 11.45 21.59
C THR A 80 8.38 10.53 20.53
N ALA A 81 9.16 10.12 19.54
CA ALA A 81 8.71 9.20 18.50
C ALA A 81 8.18 7.87 19.06
N LYS A 82 8.86 7.30 20.07
CA LYS A 82 8.41 6.09 20.77
C LYS A 82 7.06 6.30 21.46
N LYS A 83 6.83 7.46 22.09
CA LYS A 83 5.53 7.79 22.71
C LYS A 83 4.42 7.90 21.67
N ILE A 84 4.68 8.61 20.57
CA ILE A 84 3.75 8.72 19.43
C ILE A 84 3.36 7.32 18.95
N ARG A 85 4.34 6.44 18.71
CA ARG A 85 4.10 5.07 18.25
C ARG A 85 3.26 4.23 19.20
N LEU A 86 3.40 4.42 20.52
CA LEU A 86 2.60 3.73 21.52
C LEU A 86 1.15 4.24 21.56
N LEU A 87 0.93 5.53 21.30
CA LEU A 87 -0.41 6.13 21.27
C LEU A 87 -1.20 5.81 19.99
N VAL A 88 -0.55 5.49 18.87
CA VAL A 88 -1.24 5.14 17.62
C VAL A 88 -2.34 4.07 17.80
N PRO A 89 -2.05 2.88 18.39
CA PRO A 89 -3.09 1.88 18.62
C PRO A 89 -4.14 2.31 19.66
N GLU A 90 -3.79 3.18 20.60
CA GLU A 90 -4.72 3.73 21.60
C GLU A 90 -5.71 4.68 20.94
N VAL A 91 -5.26 5.58 20.05
CA VAL A 91 -6.13 6.47 19.27
C VAL A 91 -7.06 5.69 18.35
N GLU A 92 -6.53 4.67 17.66
CA GLU A 92 -7.37 3.80 16.81
C GLU A 92 -8.46 3.13 17.64
N SER A 93 -8.11 2.56 18.79
CA SER A 93 -9.06 1.84 19.64
C SER A 93 -10.08 2.78 20.28
N TRP A 94 -9.65 3.94 20.79
CA TRP A 94 -10.53 4.98 21.30
C TRP A 94 -11.55 5.43 20.24
N LEU A 95 -11.10 5.69 19.02
CA LEU A 95 -12.01 6.11 17.94
C LEU A 95 -13.07 5.04 17.64
N VAL A 96 -12.72 3.76 17.70
CA VAL A 96 -13.68 2.66 17.51
C VAL A 96 -14.69 2.63 18.66
N GLU A 97 -14.23 2.72 19.91
CA GLU A 97 -15.10 2.70 21.10
C GLU A 97 -16.10 3.86 21.12
N GLU A 98 -15.66 5.09 20.80
CA GLU A 98 -16.49 6.30 20.74
C GLU A 98 -17.56 6.28 19.63
N ASN A 99 -17.43 5.34 18.68
CA ASN A 99 -18.33 5.20 17.55
C ASN A 99 -18.97 3.80 17.50
N LYS A 100 -18.98 3.08 18.63
CA LYS A 100 -19.74 1.84 18.75
C LYS A 100 -21.22 2.12 18.58
N VAL A 101 -21.80 1.46 17.57
CA VAL A 101 -23.22 1.57 17.23
C VAL A 101 -23.99 0.45 17.94
N GLY A 102 -24.94 0.84 18.80
CA GLY A 102 -25.89 -0.09 19.42
C GLY A 102 -27.06 -0.44 18.49
N ARG A 103 -27.88 -1.42 18.89
CA ARG A 103 -29.05 -1.87 18.11
C ARG A 103 -30.16 -0.82 17.94
N GLU A 104 -30.18 0.22 18.76
CA GLU A 104 -31.21 1.27 18.76
C GLU A 104 -30.65 2.66 18.43
N ILE A 105 -29.61 2.73 17.59
CA ILE A 105 -29.03 4.03 17.20
C ILE A 105 -29.99 4.81 16.28
N SER A 106 -30.06 6.12 16.46
CA SER A 106 -30.78 6.99 15.53
C SER A 106 -29.92 7.40 14.32
N ASN A 107 -30.56 7.71 13.19
CA ASN A 107 -29.87 8.25 12.00
C ASN A 107 -29.04 9.51 12.30
N LYS A 108 -29.53 10.35 13.23
CA LYS A 108 -28.81 11.55 13.69
C LYS A 108 -27.52 11.21 14.42
N GLU A 109 -27.53 10.17 15.26
CA GLU A 109 -26.34 9.71 15.98
C GLU A 109 -25.32 9.04 15.02
N LEU A 110 -25.80 8.32 14.01
CA LEU A 110 -24.94 7.79 12.93
C LEU A 110 -24.24 8.90 12.16
N LEU A 111 -24.97 9.93 11.72
CA LEU A 111 -24.39 11.10 11.07
C LEU A 111 -23.38 11.82 11.98
N ALA A 112 -23.68 11.95 13.28
CA ALA A 112 -22.75 12.53 14.24
C ALA A 112 -21.49 11.69 14.42
N ALA A 113 -21.57 10.36 14.36
CA ALA A 113 -20.43 9.47 14.42
C ALA A 113 -19.53 9.60 13.17
N VAL A 114 -20.12 9.69 11.98
CA VAL A 114 -19.39 9.97 10.74
C VAL A 114 -18.62 11.30 10.84
N ASP A 115 -19.30 12.37 11.28
CA ASP A 115 -18.68 13.68 11.48
C ASP A 115 -17.53 13.65 12.49
N ARG A 116 -17.67 12.92 13.61
CA ARG A 116 -16.58 12.72 14.58
C ARG A 116 -15.36 12.06 13.95
N ILE A 117 -15.54 10.96 13.21
CA ILE A 117 -14.45 10.25 12.54
C ILE A 117 -13.71 11.17 11.57
N LEU A 118 -14.46 11.90 10.73
CA LEU A 118 -13.89 12.82 9.75
C LEU A 118 -13.14 13.97 10.41
N LYS A 119 -13.65 14.52 11.52
CA LYS A 119 -12.95 15.55 12.30
C LYS A 119 -11.61 15.05 12.86
N VAL A 120 -11.57 13.83 13.39
CA VAL A 120 -10.31 13.24 13.89
C VAL A 120 -9.33 13.03 12.73
N GLN A 121 -9.78 12.50 11.59
CA GLN A 121 -8.94 12.34 10.40
C GLN A 121 -8.39 13.68 9.91
N SER A 122 -9.22 14.72 9.85
CA SER A 122 -8.83 16.06 9.43
C SER A 122 -7.76 16.67 10.35
N ARG A 123 -7.92 16.52 11.68
CA ARG A 123 -6.93 16.97 12.67
C ARG A 123 -5.57 16.29 12.48
N ILE A 124 -5.54 14.97 12.29
CA ILE A 124 -4.30 14.21 12.06
C ILE A 124 -3.67 14.61 10.73
N ARG A 125 -4.47 14.79 9.68
CA ARG A 125 -3.98 15.22 8.36
C ARG A 125 -3.30 16.58 8.42
N ILE A 126 -3.90 17.55 9.11
CA ILE A 126 -3.29 18.88 9.31
C ILE A 126 -1.91 18.75 9.97
N GLU A 127 -1.79 17.90 10.98
CA GLU A 127 -0.55 17.66 11.70
C GLU A 127 0.49 16.92 10.84
N LEU A 128 0.03 15.98 10.00
CA LEU A 128 0.88 15.30 9.03
C LEU A 128 1.41 16.27 7.96
N ASP A 129 0.58 17.17 7.45
CA ASP A 129 0.96 18.19 6.48
C ASP A 129 1.98 19.17 7.09
N GLN A 130 1.77 19.57 8.35
CA GLN A 130 2.75 20.38 9.09
C GLN A 130 4.07 19.63 9.28
N LEU A 131 4.03 18.32 9.55
CA LEU A 131 5.22 17.50 9.69
C LEU A 131 5.96 17.37 8.35
N LEU A 132 5.25 17.07 7.26
CA LEU A 132 5.80 17.03 5.90
C LEU A 132 6.51 18.34 5.53
N ALA A 133 5.95 19.49 5.91
CA ALA A 133 6.57 20.80 5.66
C ALA A 133 7.92 20.99 6.41
N GLN A 134 8.16 20.27 7.50
CA GLN A 134 9.42 20.36 8.25
C GLN A 134 10.58 19.61 7.59
N ARG A 135 10.32 18.70 6.63
CA ARG A 135 11.34 17.81 6.05
C ARG A 135 12.55 18.55 5.46
N SER A 136 12.34 19.74 4.89
CA SER A 136 13.42 20.53 4.29
C SER A 136 14.29 21.24 5.31
N ASN A 137 13.90 21.27 6.58
CA ASN A 137 14.58 22.06 7.61
C ASN A 137 15.68 21.27 8.34
N PHE A 138 15.94 20.01 7.98
CA PHE A 138 16.95 19.20 8.67
C PHE A 138 18.38 19.50 8.21
N HIS A 139 18.59 20.00 6.98
CA HIS A 139 19.92 20.31 6.47
C HIS A 139 20.64 21.42 7.27
N GLN A 140 19.91 22.22 8.05
CA GLN A 140 20.47 23.34 8.82
C GLN A 140 21.17 22.92 10.13
N PHE A 141 20.99 21.68 10.61
CA PHE A 141 21.54 21.26 11.91
C PHE A 141 23.02 20.88 11.80
N VAL A 142 23.83 21.40 12.72
CA VAL A 142 25.24 21.08 12.91
C VAL A 142 25.46 20.90 14.42
N PRO A 143 26.14 19.83 14.88
CA PRO A 143 26.87 18.80 14.12
C PRO A 143 25.97 17.75 13.45
N GLU A 144 26.53 17.01 12.48
CA GLU A 144 25.82 15.95 11.72
C GLU A 144 25.17 14.89 12.63
N SER A 145 25.79 14.57 13.77
CA SER A 145 25.23 13.63 14.74
C SER A 145 23.92 14.11 15.40
N GLU A 146 23.69 15.42 15.51
CA GLU A 146 22.42 16.00 15.95
C GLU A 146 21.38 15.92 14.85
N ARG A 147 21.78 16.26 13.62
CA ARG A 147 20.95 16.13 12.42
C ARG A 147 20.41 14.71 12.27
N GLN A 148 21.30 13.71 12.29
CA GLN A 148 20.91 12.30 12.15
C GLN A 148 19.95 11.84 13.25
N ARG A 149 20.17 12.26 14.50
CA ARG A 149 19.25 11.93 15.62
C ARG A 149 17.87 12.55 15.43
N ALA A 150 17.81 13.81 15.00
CA ALA A 150 16.56 14.52 14.74
C ALA A 150 15.81 13.90 13.56
N VAL A 151 16.51 13.61 12.45
CA VAL A 151 15.95 12.94 11.27
C VAL A 151 15.36 11.57 11.63
N ARG A 152 16.04 10.74 12.43
CA ARG A 152 15.48 9.46 12.89
C ARG A 152 14.21 9.63 13.72
N GLY A 153 14.20 10.60 14.64
CA GLY A 153 13.02 10.93 15.43
C GLY A 153 11.84 11.36 14.55
N TYR A 154 12.13 12.15 13.52
CA TYR A 154 11.16 12.57 12.51
C TYR A 154 10.61 11.37 11.72
N LEU A 155 11.48 10.51 11.21
CA LEU A 155 11.10 9.36 10.40
C LEU A 155 10.24 8.34 11.15
N GLU A 156 10.58 8.05 12.41
CA GLU A 156 9.77 7.18 13.28
C GLU A 156 8.39 7.82 13.56
N SER A 157 8.34 9.12 13.83
CA SER A 157 7.07 9.84 14.08
C SER A 157 6.19 9.87 12.82
N MET A 158 6.78 10.19 11.67
CA MET A 158 6.11 10.22 10.37
C MET A 158 5.57 8.83 10.02
N THR A 159 6.37 7.77 10.18
CA THR A 159 5.94 6.39 9.92
C THR A 159 4.76 5.99 10.79
N ALA A 160 4.78 6.34 12.08
CA ALA A 160 3.68 6.05 13.01
C ALA A 160 2.39 6.78 12.63
N LEU A 161 2.48 8.06 12.26
CA LEU A 161 1.31 8.85 11.85
C LEU A 161 0.74 8.38 10.50
N ILE A 162 1.59 8.02 9.53
CA ILE A 162 1.14 7.40 8.27
C ILE A 162 0.39 6.10 8.56
N ASP A 163 0.92 5.24 9.44
CA ASP A 163 0.24 3.99 9.82
C ASP A 163 -1.14 4.25 10.46
N LEU A 164 -1.22 5.23 11.38
CA LEU A 164 -2.49 5.65 11.97
C LEU A 164 -3.50 6.13 10.90
N THR A 165 -3.09 7.00 9.97
CA THR A 165 -3.99 7.48 8.90
C THR A 165 -4.49 6.33 8.03
N GLY A 166 -3.62 5.37 7.69
CA GLY A 166 -4.02 4.20 6.92
C GLY A 166 -5.03 3.32 7.66
N ARG A 167 -4.81 3.07 8.96
CA ARG A 167 -5.72 2.28 9.81
C ARG A 167 -7.07 2.95 9.98
N MET A 168 -7.09 4.27 10.19
CA MET A 168 -8.31 5.05 10.26
C MET A 168 -9.07 5.04 8.93
N ARG A 169 -8.36 5.14 7.80
CA ARG A 169 -8.98 5.03 6.47
C ARG A 169 -9.61 3.65 6.26
N TYR A 170 -8.94 2.59 6.69
CA TYR A 170 -9.49 1.23 6.68
C TYR A 170 -10.73 1.10 7.55
N TYR A 171 -10.69 1.63 8.79
CA TYR A 171 -11.86 1.64 9.67
C TYR A 171 -13.03 2.43 9.07
N SER A 172 -12.77 3.58 8.45
CA SER A 172 -13.79 4.36 7.74
C SER A 172 -14.45 3.58 6.62
N ILE A 173 -13.73 2.67 5.93
CA ILE A 173 -14.35 1.85 4.89
C ILE A 173 -15.45 0.98 5.52
N ASP A 174 -15.10 0.21 6.54
CA ASP A 174 -16.05 -0.67 7.24
C ASP A 174 -17.22 0.14 7.81
N PHE A 175 -16.92 1.20 8.57
CA PHE A 175 -17.94 2.00 9.25
C PHE A 175 -18.85 2.77 8.30
N PHE A 176 -18.30 3.49 7.30
CA PHE A 176 -19.12 4.26 6.36
C PHE A 176 -19.95 3.38 5.44
N THR A 177 -19.55 2.12 5.22
CA THR A 177 -20.33 1.15 4.44
C THR A 177 -21.60 0.80 5.20
N GLU A 178 -21.48 0.40 6.47
CA GLU A 178 -22.63 0.09 7.34
C GLU A 178 -23.56 1.30 7.49
N VAL A 179 -23.00 2.48 7.80
CA VAL A 179 -23.79 3.72 7.91
C VAL A 179 -24.44 4.09 6.58
N GLY A 180 -23.75 3.91 5.46
CA GLY A 180 -24.27 4.21 4.12
C GLY A 180 -25.52 3.41 3.80
N TYR A 181 -25.51 2.09 4.03
CA TYR A 181 -26.68 1.24 3.81
C TYR A 181 -27.83 1.55 4.77
N GLU A 182 -27.53 1.81 6.04
CA GLU A 182 -28.57 2.14 7.03
C GLU A 182 -29.27 3.46 6.66
N LEU A 183 -28.49 4.51 6.36
CA LEU A 183 -29.03 5.82 6.02
C LEU A 183 -29.65 5.86 4.63
N ALA A 184 -29.29 4.94 3.72
CA ALA A 184 -29.91 4.86 2.40
C ALA A 184 -31.43 4.68 2.49
N ASN A 185 -31.95 4.02 3.54
CA ASN A 185 -33.38 3.85 3.78
C ASN A 185 -34.14 5.19 3.95
N SER A 186 -33.44 6.30 4.23
CA SER A 186 -33.99 7.65 4.36
C SER A 186 -33.29 8.60 3.37
N PRO A 187 -33.94 9.00 2.26
CA PRO A 187 -33.33 9.88 1.26
C PRO A 187 -32.80 11.21 1.82
N ALA A 188 -33.44 11.76 2.86
CA ALA A 188 -33.00 13.00 3.50
C ALA A 188 -31.73 12.82 4.34
N ASP A 189 -31.63 11.71 5.08
CA ASP A 189 -30.44 11.42 5.89
C ASP A 189 -29.25 10.99 5.02
N PHE A 190 -29.50 10.24 3.95
CA PHE A 190 -28.48 9.93 2.96
C PHE A 190 -27.98 11.18 2.23
N ASP A 191 -28.87 12.14 1.91
CA ASP A 191 -28.48 13.44 1.39
C ASP A 191 -27.56 14.20 2.37
N ALA A 192 -27.90 14.18 3.66
CA ALA A 192 -27.09 14.78 4.71
C ALA A 192 -25.71 14.12 4.82
N LEU A 193 -25.64 12.79 4.72
CA LEU A 193 -24.39 12.03 4.68
C LEU A 193 -23.51 12.47 3.50
N LEU A 194 -24.10 12.57 2.29
CA LEU A 194 -23.38 13.04 1.11
C LEU A 194 -22.86 14.48 1.28
N ASN A 195 -23.63 15.36 1.92
CA ASN A 195 -23.18 16.73 2.21
C ASN A 195 -21.93 16.74 3.12
N VAL A 196 -21.91 15.88 4.14
CA VAL A 196 -20.76 15.71 5.03
C VAL A 196 -19.53 15.23 4.25
N PHE A 197 -19.67 14.18 3.43
CA PHE A 197 -18.55 13.68 2.62
C PHE A 197 -18.06 14.69 1.59
N ILE A 198 -18.94 15.46 0.96
CA ILE A 198 -18.59 16.51 -0.01
C ILE A 198 -17.83 17.65 0.67
N ALA A 199 -18.27 18.08 1.86
CA ALA A 199 -17.61 19.14 2.61
C ALA A 199 -16.16 18.76 2.97
N GLU A 200 -15.96 17.53 3.44
CA GLU A 200 -14.65 17.02 3.84
C GLU A 200 -13.79 16.49 2.67
N LYS A 201 -14.36 16.46 1.45
CA LYS A 201 -13.76 15.84 0.25
C LYS A 201 -13.26 14.42 0.56
N ASN A 202 -14.10 13.63 1.23
CA ASN A 202 -13.67 12.34 1.75
C ASN A 202 -13.63 11.26 0.65
N SER A 203 -12.46 10.69 0.41
CA SER A 203 -12.21 9.67 -0.63
C SER A 203 -12.96 8.36 -0.36
N VAL A 204 -13.01 7.92 0.91
CA VAL A 204 -13.70 6.68 1.30
C VAL A 204 -15.21 6.80 1.10
N GLY A 205 -15.81 7.92 1.52
CA GLY A 205 -17.23 8.20 1.26
C GLY A 205 -17.56 8.22 -0.23
N ALA A 206 -16.63 8.70 -1.09
CA ALA A 206 -16.80 8.67 -2.54
C ALA A 206 -16.82 7.23 -3.08
N ILE A 207 -15.93 6.36 -2.60
CA ILE A 207 -15.87 4.96 -3.01
C ILE A 207 -17.18 4.26 -2.66
N ILE A 208 -17.57 4.30 -1.39
CA ILE A 208 -18.73 3.55 -0.87
C ILE A 208 -20.03 4.01 -1.50
N THR A 209 -20.25 5.32 -1.60
CA THR A 209 -21.49 5.84 -2.18
C THR A 209 -21.58 5.57 -3.69
N LEU A 210 -20.44 5.48 -4.37
CA LEU A 210 -20.40 5.10 -5.78
C LEU A 210 -20.60 3.58 -5.98
N GLU A 211 -20.07 2.73 -5.09
CA GLU A 211 -20.36 1.29 -5.08
C GLU A 211 -21.85 1.03 -4.84
N PHE A 212 -22.46 1.70 -3.86
CA PHE A 212 -23.90 1.65 -3.60
C PHE A 212 -24.73 2.08 -4.82
N LEU A 213 -24.30 3.13 -5.53
CA LEU A 213 -24.94 3.55 -6.77
C LEU A 213 -24.82 2.47 -7.86
N ALA A 214 -23.64 1.88 -8.05
CA ALA A 214 -23.43 0.82 -9.03
C ALA A 214 -24.30 -0.41 -8.73
N GLU A 215 -24.41 -0.82 -7.46
CA GLU A 215 -25.32 -1.89 -7.01
C GLU A 215 -26.78 -1.59 -7.34
N THR A 216 -27.25 -0.40 -6.99
CA THR A 216 -28.62 0.03 -7.24
C THR A 216 -28.96 0.06 -8.74
N LEU A 217 -28.01 0.47 -9.58
CA LEU A 217 -28.21 0.50 -11.03
C LEU A 217 -28.16 -0.90 -11.67
N ARG A 218 -27.49 -1.88 -11.05
CA ARG A 218 -27.46 -3.28 -11.51
C ARG A 218 -28.77 -4.00 -11.22
N ASP A 219 -29.36 -3.75 -10.06
CA ASP A 219 -30.66 -4.32 -9.67
C ASP A 219 -31.72 -3.23 -9.45
N PRO A 220 -32.37 -2.75 -10.53
CA PRO A 220 -33.39 -1.73 -10.43
C PRO A 220 -34.69 -2.21 -9.76
N THR A 221 -34.80 -3.50 -9.39
CA THR A 221 -35.96 -4.00 -8.63
C THR A 221 -35.87 -3.69 -7.13
N GLY A 222 -34.69 -3.26 -6.67
CA GLY A 222 -34.44 -2.77 -5.32
C GLY A 222 -34.79 -1.29 -5.11
N GLN A 223 -34.04 -0.64 -4.23
CA GLN A 223 -34.26 0.76 -3.86
C GLN A 223 -33.90 1.71 -5.01
N THR A 224 -34.79 2.63 -5.40
CA THR A 224 -34.49 3.61 -6.46
C THR A 224 -33.82 4.87 -5.90
N ILE A 225 -32.64 5.22 -6.42
CA ILE A 225 -31.93 6.47 -6.07
C ILE A 225 -32.42 7.61 -6.98
N SER A 226 -32.77 8.75 -6.40
CA SER A 226 -33.20 9.95 -7.13
C SER A 226 -32.05 10.58 -7.94
N ASP A 227 -32.36 11.29 -9.03
CA ASP A 227 -31.33 11.93 -9.88
C ASP A 227 -30.52 13.00 -9.13
N HIS A 228 -31.14 13.66 -8.14
CA HIS A 228 -30.46 14.56 -7.22
C HIS A 228 -29.33 13.86 -6.44
N LEU A 229 -29.62 12.69 -5.86
CA LEU A 229 -28.63 11.91 -5.11
C LEU A 229 -27.55 11.34 -6.05
N LYS A 230 -27.92 10.83 -7.24
CA LYS A 230 -26.95 10.43 -8.27
C LYS A 230 -26.00 11.57 -8.60
N GLY A 231 -26.53 12.77 -8.80
CA GLY A 231 -25.76 13.99 -9.05
C GLY A 231 -24.77 14.32 -7.93
N LYS A 232 -25.17 14.19 -6.66
CA LYS A 232 -24.29 14.41 -5.51
C LYS A 232 -23.20 13.36 -5.36
N ILE A 233 -23.49 12.09 -5.62
CA ILE A 233 -22.47 11.02 -5.62
C ILE A 233 -21.40 11.31 -6.68
N ILE A 234 -21.81 11.69 -7.89
CA ILE A 234 -20.84 12.08 -8.93
C ILE A 234 -20.13 13.39 -8.59
N GLN A 235 -20.79 14.36 -7.96
CA GLN A 235 -20.14 15.58 -7.46
C GLN A 235 -19.05 15.25 -6.43
N LEU A 236 -19.31 14.33 -5.50
CA LEU A 236 -18.33 13.84 -4.54
C LEU A 236 -17.13 13.21 -5.25
N ALA A 237 -17.35 12.30 -6.20
CA ALA A 237 -16.29 11.70 -7.01
C ALA A 237 -15.43 12.75 -7.74
N ARG A 238 -16.05 13.81 -8.29
CA ARG A 238 -15.35 14.93 -8.93
C ARG A 238 -14.52 15.78 -7.96
N LYS A 239 -14.96 15.91 -6.71
CA LYS A 239 -14.29 16.69 -5.67
C LYS A 239 -13.09 15.95 -5.09
N THR A 240 -13.21 14.64 -4.91
CA THR A 240 -12.12 13.80 -4.38
C THR A 240 -11.08 13.49 -5.44
N ARG A 241 -11.50 13.30 -6.70
CA ARG A 241 -10.65 12.88 -7.82
C ARG A 241 -9.81 11.63 -7.50
N ASP A 242 -10.33 10.73 -6.66
CA ASP A 242 -9.61 9.52 -6.31
C ASP A 242 -9.62 8.54 -7.51
N ARG A 243 -8.45 8.01 -7.87
CA ARG A 243 -8.28 7.06 -8.98
C ARG A 243 -8.92 5.71 -8.70
N SER A 244 -9.08 5.35 -7.43
CA SER A 244 -9.77 4.12 -7.03
C SER A 244 -11.23 4.08 -7.48
N LEU A 245 -11.81 5.22 -7.88
CA LEU A 245 -13.16 5.31 -8.41
C LEU A 245 -13.29 4.85 -9.88
N LEU A 246 -12.19 4.82 -10.64
CA LEU A 246 -12.23 4.52 -12.08
C LEU A 246 -12.86 3.16 -12.43
N PRO A 247 -12.57 2.05 -11.71
CA PRO A 247 -13.22 0.77 -11.97
C PRO A 247 -14.74 0.82 -11.81
N ILE A 248 -15.24 1.49 -10.76
CA ILE A 248 -16.67 1.58 -10.48
C ILE A 248 -17.37 2.50 -11.51
N LEU A 249 -16.75 3.63 -11.86
CA LEU A 249 -17.27 4.52 -12.92
C LEU A 249 -17.35 3.79 -14.27
N LYS A 250 -16.34 2.97 -14.60
CA LYS A 250 -16.37 2.12 -15.80
C LYS A 250 -17.50 1.10 -15.74
N GLU A 251 -17.67 0.42 -14.61
CA GLU A 251 -18.75 -0.56 -14.41
C GLU A 251 -20.12 0.09 -14.67
N ILE A 252 -20.38 1.27 -14.10
CA ILE A 252 -21.63 2.01 -14.32
C ILE A 252 -21.82 2.34 -15.80
N LEU A 253 -20.78 2.78 -16.52
CA LEU A 253 -20.85 3.07 -17.96
C LEU A 253 -21.13 1.84 -18.83
N GLN A 254 -20.88 0.62 -18.32
CA GLN A 254 -21.13 -0.63 -19.04
C GLN A 254 -22.55 -1.18 -18.84
N LEU A 255 -23.36 -0.56 -18.00
CA LEU A 255 -24.76 -0.94 -17.80
C LEU A 255 -25.59 -0.64 -19.05
N LYS A 256 -26.47 -1.59 -19.42
CA LYS A 256 -27.26 -1.52 -20.67
C LYS A 256 -28.25 -0.36 -20.71
N THR A 257 -28.67 0.16 -19.56
CA THR A 257 -29.81 1.09 -19.40
C THR A 257 -29.39 2.48 -18.91
N ILE A 258 -28.11 2.86 -19.08
CA ILE A 258 -27.63 4.16 -18.63
C ILE A 258 -28.16 5.31 -19.52
N GLU A 259 -28.70 6.35 -18.88
CA GLU A 259 -29.16 7.57 -19.57
C GLU A 259 -27.97 8.36 -20.15
N SER A 260 -28.12 8.86 -21.39
CA SER A 260 -27.06 9.59 -22.11
C SER A 260 -26.51 10.80 -21.34
N GLY A 261 -27.36 11.59 -20.69
CA GLY A 261 -26.93 12.75 -19.90
C GLY A 261 -26.06 12.34 -18.70
N PHE A 262 -26.45 11.27 -18.01
CA PHE A 262 -25.71 10.73 -16.87
C PHE A 262 -24.38 10.10 -17.29
N ALA A 263 -24.35 9.37 -18.41
CA ALA A 263 -23.12 8.83 -18.99
C ALA A 263 -22.10 9.94 -19.30
N ILE A 264 -22.54 11.05 -19.89
CA ILE A 264 -21.67 12.21 -20.16
C ILE A 264 -21.10 12.80 -18.87
N LEU A 265 -21.90 12.89 -17.82
CA LEU A 265 -21.44 13.39 -16.52
C LEU A 265 -20.36 12.49 -15.90
N ILE A 266 -20.52 11.16 -16.00
CA ILE A 266 -19.52 10.18 -15.57
C ILE A 266 -18.24 10.30 -16.40
N ILE A 267 -18.36 10.39 -17.73
CA ILE A 267 -17.20 10.51 -18.62
C ILE A 267 -16.40 11.80 -18.33
N ASP A 268 -17.07 12.93 -18.11
CA ASP A 268 -16.39 14.16 -17.69
C ASP A 268 -15.76 14.04 -16.29
N THR A 269 -16.34 13.22 -15.42
CA THR A 269 -15.74 12.91 -14.10
C THR A 269 -14.47 12.08 -14.23
N ILE A 270 -14.47 11.06 -15.09
CA ILE A 270 -13.27 10.27 -15.44
C ILE A 270 -12.19 11.20 -16.02
N ARG A 271 -12.55 12.13 -16.90
CA ARG A 271 -11.63 13.14 -17.44
C ARG A 271 -10.97 13.98 -16.33
N LEU A 272 -11.73 14.41 -15.32
CA LEU A 272 -11.23 15.21 -14.21
C LEU A 272 -10.33 14.42 -13.24
N ILE A 273 -10.64 13.13 -13.02
CA ILE A 273 -9.75 12.21 -12.29
C ILE A 273 -8.44 12.01 -13.07
N GLY A 274 -8.50 12.00 -14.40
CA GLY A 274 -7.38 11.72 -15.28
C GLY A 274 -7.58 10.36 -15.95
N VAL A 275 -7.60 10.36 -17.28
CA VAL A 275 -7.79 9.15 -18.08
C VAL A 275 -6.48 8.34 -18.07
N PRO A 276 -6.51 7.07 -17.66
CA PRO A 276 -5.36 6.17 -17.79
C PRO A 276 -4.78 6.14 -19.21
N GLN A 277 -3.47 5.99 -19.30
CA GLN A 277 -2.77 6.00 -20.58
C GLN A 277 -2.94 4.66 -21.29
N SER A 278 -2.89 4.66 -22.62
CA SER A 278 -2.82 3.40 -23.38
C SER A 278 -1.55 2.62 -23.00
N ALA A 279 -1.65 1.30 -22.91
CA ALA A 279 -0.51 0.43 -22.65
C ALA A 279 0.63 0.73 -23.63
N ARG A 280 1.89 0.64 -23.15
CA ARG A 280 3.08 0.78 -23.98
C ARG A 280 3.22 -0.46 -24.88
N PRO A 281 3.42 -0.32 -26.20
CA PRO A 281 3.74 -1.45 -27.07
C PRO A 281 5.01 -2.14 -26.56
N ASN A 282 5.00 -3.48 -26.46
CA ASN A 282 6.11 -4.26 -25.90
C ASN A 282 6.52 -3.83 -24.47
N GLY A 283 5.58 -3.27 -23.69
CA GLY A 283 5.78 -2.98 -22.28
C GLY A 283 5.85 -4.26 -21.43
N ASP A 284 6.05 -4.09 -20.13
CA ASP A 284 6.07 -5.18 -19.15
C ASP A 284 4.74 -5.97 -19.20
N PRO A 285 4.75 -7.25 -19.65
CA PRO A 285 3.55 -8.06 -19.81
C PRO A 285 2.91 -8.46 -18.48
N ALA A 286 3.62 -8.30 -17.36
CA ALA A 286 3.07 -8.54 -16.03
C ALA A 286 2.15 -7.40 -15.55
N LEU A 287 2.14 -6.24 -16.24
CA LEU A 287 1.27 -5.13 -15.88
C LEU A 287 -0.18 -5.40 -16.31
N SER A 288 -1.10 -5.09 -15.41
CA SER A 288 -2.53 -5.12 -15.72
C SER A 288 -2.86 -4.11 -16.84
N PRO A 289 -3.83 -4.40 -17.72
CA PRO A 289 -4.27 -3.42 -18.71
C PRO A 289 -4.85 -2.18 -18.01
N PRO A 290 -4.78 -0.99 -18.63
CA PRO A 290 -5.44 0.21 -18.10
C PRO A 290 -6.94 -0.04 -17.93
N VAL A 291 -7.48 0.44 -16.81
CA VAL A 291 -8.89 0.19 -16.45
C VAL A 291 -9.81 0.74 -17.53
N ILE A 292 -9.59 1.98 -17.97
CA ILE A 292 -10.34 2.63 -19.04
C ILE A 292 -9.42 3.59 -19.79
N VAL A 293 -9.44 3.59 -21.12
CA VAL A 293 -8.62 4.49 -21.96
C VAL A 293 -9.49 5.41 -22.83
N SER A 294 -8.87 6.42 -23.45
CA SER A 294 -9.58 7.37 -24.32
C SER A 294 -10.36 6.69 -25.45
N ASN A 295 -9.88 5.56 -25.98
CA ASN A 295 -10.59 4.79 -27.00
C ASN A 295 -11.90 4.18 -26.47
N ASP A 296 -11.89 3.61 -25.27
CA ASP A 296 -13.09 3.06 -24.63
C ASP A 296 -14.14 4.16 -24.41
N LEU A 297 -13.69 5.34 -23.98
CA LEU A 297 -14.56 6.51 -23.78
C LEU A 297 -15.17 6.99 -25.09
N LEU A 298 -14.41 6.99 -26.20
CA LEU A 298 -14.94 7.31 -27.53
C LEU A 298 -15.98 6.29 -27.99
N GLU A 299 -15.73 5.00 -27.78
CA GLU A 299 -16.68 3.94 -28.13
C GLU A 299 -18.00 4.14 -27.37
N ILE A 300 -17.94 4.43 -26.07
CA ILE A 300 -19.12 4.71 -25.24
C ILE A 300 -19.83 5.97 -25.75
N LEU A 301 -19.12 7.08 -25.99
CA LEU A 301 -19.71 8.32 -26.51
C LEU A 301 -20.43 8.08 -27.84
N SER A 302 -19.86 7.27 -28.74
CA SER A 302 -20.45 7.00 -30.07
C SER A 302 -21.80 6.28 -30.01
N LYS A 303 -22.09 5.58 -28.91
CA LYS A 303 -23.33 4.83 -28.68
C LYS A 303 -24.42 5.68 -28.02
N LEU A 304 -24.09 6.87 -27.52
CA LEU A 304 -25.06 7.73 -26.84
C LEU A 304 -26.01 8.38 -27.84
N ASP A 305 -27.30 8.38 -27.52
CA ASP A 305 -28.28 9.13 -28.30
C ASP A 305 -28.09 10.64 -28.05
N SER A 306 -27.47 11.31 -29.02
CA SER A 306 -27.21 12.75 -28.93
C SER A 306 -28.49 13.62 -29.02
N THR A 307 -29.62 13.06 -29.46
CA THR A 307 -30.87 13.82 -29.65
C THR A 307 -31.54 14.17 -28.32
N THR A 308 -31.44 13.27 -27.34
CA THR A 308 -32.01 13.38 -25.98
C THR A 308 -31.19 14.28 -25.05
N LEU A 309 -30.01 14.72 -25.47
CA LEU A 309 -29.12 15.53 -24.66
C LEU A 309 -29.60 16.98 -24.51
N SER A 310 -29.42 17.52 -23.30
CA SER A 310 -29.55 18.95 -23.01
C SER A 310 -28.56 19.78 -23.83
N VAL A 311 -28.79 21.10 -23.97
CA VAL A 311 -27.86 22.00 -24.69
C VAL A 311 -26.45 21.97 -24.08
N ASN A 312 -26.37 21.91 -22.75
CA ASN A 312 -25.10 21.86 -22.03
C ASN A 312 -24.38 20.53 -22.25
N ASP A 313 -25.13 19.41 -22.24
CA ASP A 313 -24.54 18.08 -22.46
C ASP A 313 -24.14 17.88 -23.92
N LYS A 314 -24.85 18.46 -24.89
CA LYS A 314 -24.42 18.49 -26.29
C LYS A 314 -23.08 19.20 -26.46
N ARG A 315 -22.85 20.30 -25.74
CA ARG A 315 -21.56 21.00 -25.75
C ARG A 315 -20.46 20.13 -25.14
N ARG A 316 -20.72 19.60 -23.93
CA ARG A 316 -19.79 18.73 -23.22
C ARG A 316 -19.45 17.47 -24.03
N TYR A 317 -20.43 16.84 -24.66
CA TYR A 317 -20.25 15.72 -25.58
C TYR A 317 -19.24 16.07 -26.69
N LYS A 318 -19.45 17.19 -27.41
CA LYS A 318 -18.54 17.62 -28.49
C LYS A 318 -17.12 17.88 -27.99
N ASP A 319 -16.98 18.52 -26.83
CA ASP A 319 -15.68 18.80 -26.23
C ASP A 319 -14.95 17.52 -25.82
N LEU A 320 -15.66 16.58 -25.16
CA LEU A 320 -15.12 15.28 -24.76
C LEU A 320 -14.72 14.44 -25.97
N THR A 321 -15.58 14.33 -26.99
CA THR A 321 -15.26 13.60 -28.22
C THR A 321 -14.00 14.16 -28.87
N ARG A 322 -13.92 15.49 -29.08
CA ARG A 322 -12.72 16.12 -29.64
C ARG A 322 -11.47 15.80 -28.83
N GLN A 323 -11.53 16.00 -27.51
CA GLN A 323 -10.39 15.78 -26.63
C GLN A 323 -9.93 14.31 -26.65
N PHE A 324 -10.85 13.35 -26.56
CA PHE A 324 -10.47 11.94 -26.55
C PHE A 324 -10.05 11.43 -27.92
N THR A 325 -10.56 11.98 -29.02
CA THR A 325 -10.05 11.69 -30.37
C THR A 325 -8.60 12.10 -30.48
N GLU A 326 -8.25 13.32 -30.05
CA GLU A 326 -6.87 13.79 -30.06
C GLU A 326 -5.96 12.95 -29.16
N GLN A 327 -6.40 12.66 -27.93
CA GLN A 327 -5.65 11.80 -27.00
C GLN A 327 -5.47 10.37 -27.52
N ASN A 328 -6.47 9.81 -28.20
CA ASN A 328 -6.36 8.46 -28.75
C ASN A 328 -5.34 8.40 -29.90
N LEU A 329 -5.24 9.46 -30.71
CA LEU A 329 -4.32 9.54 -31.84
C LEU A 329 -2.87 9.83 -31.41
N GLN A 330 -2.68 10.78 -30.49
CA GLN A 330 -1.35 11.33 -30.17
C GLN A 330 -0.86 10.96 -28.77
N GLY A 331 -1.71 10.44 -27.90
CA GLY A 331 -1.42 10.28 -26.49
C GLY A 331 -1.46 11.61 -25.71
N ALA A 332 -0.55 11.78 -24.76
CA ALA A 332 -0.48 12.96 -23.91
C ALA A 332 0.10 14.17 -24.66
N ARG A 333 -0.73 15.19 -24.93
CA ARG A 333 -0.33 16.41 -25.65
C ARG A 333 0.28 17.50 -24.77
N ASN A 334 -0.17 17.59 -23.53
CA ASN A 334 0.26 18.65 -22.63
C ASN A 334 1.67 18.34 -22.08
N GLU A 335 2.37 19.38 -21.63
CA GLU A 335 3.63 19.27 -20.87
C GLU A 335 3.42 18.66 -19.48
N SER A 336 2.17 18.33 -19.13
CA SER A 336 1.81 17.69 -17.88
C SER A 336 0.70 16.66 -18.03
N PHE A 337 0.62 15.75 -17.07
CA PHE A 337 -0.39 14.69 -17.02
C PHE A 337 -1.20 14.78 -15.72
N GLN A 338 -2.51 14.94 -15.86
CA GLN A 338 -3.45 14.93 -14.73
C GLN A 338 -3.55 13.50 -14.19
N PHE A 339 -3.30 13.38 -12.89
CA PHE A 339 -3.28 12.13 -12.17
C PHE A 339 -3.98 12.32 -10.81
N GLY A 340 -5.25 11.93 -10.72
CA GLY A 340 -6.07 12.11 -9.52
C GLY A 340 -6.17 13.58 -9.11
N THR A 341 -5.69 13.93 -7.92
CA THR A 341 -5.60 15.31 -7.41
C THR A 341 -4.30 16.04 -7.77
N THR A 342 -3.34 15.36 -8.41
CA THR A 342 -2.04 15.94 -8.75
C THR A 342 -1.81 15.98 -10.26
N ILE A 343 -0.77 16.72 -10.66
CA ILE A 343 -0.34 16.91 -12.03
C ILE A 343 1.15 16.61 -12.07
N VAL A 344 1.54 15.59 -12.84
CA VAL A 344 2.95 15.21 -13.02
C VAL A 344 3.54 15.88 -14.26
N GLN A 345 4.84 16.13 -14.22
CA GLN A 345 5.64 16.78 -15.25
C GLN A 345 6.95 16.01 -15.46
N GLU A 346 7.62 16.25 -16.59
CA GLU A 346 8.96 15.71 -16.83
C GLU A 346 9.94 16.24 -15.77
N GLY A 347 10.81 15.36 -15.27
CA GLY A 347 11.76 15.68 -14.21
C GLY A 347 11.22 15.50 -12.78
N ASP A 348 9.93 15.19 -12.60
CA ASP A 348 9.40 14.86 -11.27
C ASP A 348 10.04 13.58 -10.73
N TRP A 349 10.43 13.60 -9.46
CA TRP A 349 10.97 12.43 -8.77
C TRP A 349 9.85 11.73 -8.02
N LEU A 350 9.61 10.48 -8.36
CA LEU A 350 8.65 9.63 -7.68
C LEU A 350 9.38 8.76 -6.66
N LEU A 351 8.99 8.85 -5.40
CA LEU A 351 9.53 8.02 -4.32
C LEU A 351 8.42 7.13 -3.80
N MET A 352 8.68 5.83 -3.66
CA MET A 352 7.67 4.87 -3.23
C MET A 352 8.16 3.96 -2.11
N LYS A 353 7.20 3.48 -1.32
CA LYS A 353 7.42 2.52 -0.26
C LYS A 353 6.80 1.18 -0.62
N ASN A 354 7.61 0.15 -0.65
CA ASN A 354 7.15 -1.23 -0.65
C ASN A 354 7.71 -1.97 0.58
N PRO A 355 7.08 -3.07 1.01
CA PRO A 355 7.68 -3.95 2.00
C PRO A 355 9.09 -4.35 1.56
N SER A 356 10.09 -4.05 2.39
CA SER A 356 11.49 -4.34 2.09
C SER A 356 12.35 -4.30 3.35
N PRO A 357 13.39 -5.15 3.45
CA PRO A 357 14.37 -5.08 4.53
C PRO A 357 15.34 -3.89 4.36
N TYR A 358 15.50 -3.37 3.14
CA TYR A 358 16.46 -2.30 2.83
C TYR A 358 16.13 -0.98 3.54
N ASN A 359 14.88 -0.77 3.97
CA ASN A 359 14.44 0.37 4.79
C ASN A 359 15.21 0.52 6.12
N ARG A 360 15.98 -0.48 6.54
CA ARG A 360 16.72 -0.47 7.80
C ARG A 360 18.21 -0.74 7.65
N PHE A 361 18.71 -0.77 6.41
CA PHE A 361 20.13 -1.02 6.11
C PHE A 361 20.97 0.25 6.05
N THR A 362 20.36 1.42 6.19
CA THR A 362 21.05 2.69 6.39
C THR A 362 20.85 3.18 7.81
N ASP A 363 21.63 4.20 8.16
CA ASP A 363 21.52 4.97 9.39
C ASP A 363 20.34 5.97 9.35
N LEU A 364 19.67 6.14 8.19
CA LEU A 364 18.34 6.76 8.02
C LEU A 364 17.20 5.74 8.17
N TYR A 365 17.11 5.09 9.33
CA TYR A 365 16.05 4.13 9.62
C TYR A 365 14.99 4.69 10.60
N PRO A 366 13.71 4.34 10.42
CA PRO A 366 13.16 3.59 9.30
C PRO A 366 13.10 4.46 8.04
N GLY A 367 13.52 3.90 6.90
CA GLY A 367 13.36 4.53 5.60
C GLY A 367 11.87 4.74 5.28
N LEU A 368 11.53 5.90 4.73
CA LEU A 368 10.16 6.16 4.25
C LEU A 368 9.91 5.57 2.88
N PHE A 369 10.94 5.53 2.03
CA PHE A 369 10.87 5.05 0.67
C PHE A 369 11.95 3.99 0.43
N THR A 370 11.62 3.01 -0.41
CA THR A 370 12.47 1.87 -0.78
C THR A 370 12.88 1.89 -2.23
N HIS A 371 12.19 2.67 -3.06
CA HIS A 371 12.42 2.72 -4.49
C HIS A 371 12.07 4.10 -5.03
N VAL A 372 12.67 4.44 -6.17
CA VAL A 372 12.51 5.73 -6.83
C VAL A 372 12.46 5.57 -8.34
N GLY A 373 11.90 6.57 -9.00
CA GLY A 373 11.99 6.73 -10.45
C GLY A 373 11.78 8.18 -10.85
N ILE A 374 12.06 8.50 -12.10
CA ILE A 374 11.93 9.85 -12.65
C ILE A 374 10.84 9.84 -13.71
N VAL A 375 9.92 10.79 -13.62
CA VAL A 375 8.89 10.99 -14.62
C VAL A 375 9.52 11.67 -15.84
N THR A 376 9.27 11.13 -17.02
CA THR A 376 9.60 11.75 -18.30
C THR A 376 8.54 11.41 -19.34
N THR A 377 8.72 11.80 -20.60
CA THR A 377 7.87 11.32 -21.69
C THR A 377 8.59 10.51 -22.73
N GLU A 378 7.84 9.60 -23.33
CA GLU A 378 8.29 8.72 -24.41
C GLU A 378 7.20 8.69 -25.50
N THR A 379 7.61 8.74 -26.76
CA THR A 379 6.73 8.43 -27.89
C THR A 379 7.01 7.01 -28.36
N GLY A 380 6.07 6.10 -28.12
CA GLY A 380 6.22 4.69 -28.47
C GLY A 380 6.15 4.43 -29.97
N ALA A 381 6.40 3.18 -30.39
CA ALA A 381 6.30 2.75 -31.79
C ALA A 381 4.90 2.94 -32.40
N ASP A 382 3.86 3.08 -31.57
CA ASP A 382 2.50 3.42 -31.96
C ASP A 382 2.27 4.94 -32.14
N SER A 383 3.35 5.74 -32.13
CA SER A 383 3.33 7.21 -32.24
C SER A 383 2.56 7.93 -31.13
N LYS A 384 2.21 7.24 -30.03
CA LYS A 384 1.54 7.86 -28.89
C LYS A 384 2.56 8.31 -27.86
N ARG A 385 2.51 9.59 -27.49
CA ARG A 385 3.28 10.16 -26.38
C ARG A 385 2.68 9.75 -25.04
N ARG A 386 3.52 9.33 -24.09
CA ARG A 386 3.13 8.89 -22.74
C ARG A 386 4.03 9.54 -21.70
N PHE A 387 3.46 9.81 -20.53
CA PHE A 387 4.22 10.04 -19.31
C PHE A 387 4.59 8.70 -18.70
N VAL A 388 5.88 8.46 -18.56
CA VAL A 388 6.46 7.22 -18.06
C VAL A 388 7.34 7.52 -16.87
N VAL A 389 7.44 6.56 -15.96
CA VAL A 389 8.49 6.52 -14.94
C VAL A 389 9.62 5.65 -15.48
N VAL A 390 10.82 6.22 -15.45
CA VAL A 390 12.08 5.54 -15.70
C VAL A 390 12.68 5.20 -14.34
N ASP A 391 12.97 3.93 -14.13
CA ASP A 391 13.61 3.42 -12.93
C ASP A 391 14.76 2.47 -13.28
N LEU A 392 15.59 2.14 -12.30
CA LEU A 392 16.63 1.13 -12.44
C LEU A 392 16.17 -0.11 -11.65
N PRO A 393 15.58 -1.12 -12.32
CA PRO A 393 15.03 -2.29 -11.66
C PRO A 393 16.13 -3.25 -11.19
N GLU A 394 15.82 -4.04 -10.15
CA GLU A 394 16.70 -5.12 -9.65
C GLU A 394 16.82 -6.27 -10.66
N LEU A 395 15.81 -6.46 -11.51
CA LEU A 395 15.73 -7.49 -12.54
C LEU A 395 15.61 -6.85 -13.93
N GLY A 396 16.13 -7.54 -14.93
CA GLY A 396 16.22 -7.06 -16.30
C GLY A 396 17.62 -6.60 -16.67
N ASN A 397 17.81 -6.36 -17.96
CA ASN A 397 19.08 -5.92 -18.56
C ASN A 397 18.92 -4.62 -19.36
N LEU A 398 17.74 -4.01 -19.35
CA LEU A 398 17.44 -2.75 -20.00
C LEU A 398 16.78 -1.78 -19.01
N ILE A 399 16.94 -0.48 -19.23
CA ILE A 399 16.22 0.56 -18.51
C ILE A 399 14.77 0.61 -19.02
N PRO A 400 13.77 0.28 -18.18
CA PRO A 400 12.38 0.28 -18.59
C PRO A 400 11.77 1.68 -18.63
N ALA A 401 10.62 1.78 -19.29
CA ALA A 401 9.73 2.93 -19.23
C ALA A 401 8.30 2.42 -18.95
N THR A 402 7.77 2.74 -17.77
CA THR A 402 6.45 2.29 -17.34
C THR A 402 5.49 3.48 -17.27
N PRO A 403 4.30 3.45 -17.89
CA PRO A 403 3.32 4.54 -17.74
C PRO A 403 3.10 4.90 -16.26
N VAL A 404 3.15 6.19 -15.92
CA VAL A 404 3.08 6.67 -14.52
C VAL A 404 1.89 6.09 -13.77
N ASP A 405 0.74 6.05 -14.43
CA ASP A 405 -0.51 5.55 -13.89
C ASP A 405 -0.51 4.05 -13.56
N LYS A 406 0.38 3.29 -14.19
CA LYS A 406 0.65 1.86 -13.92
C LYS A 406 1.78 1.64 -12.94
N PHE A 407 2.84 2.44 -13.02
CA PHE A 407 3.98 2.30 -12.12
C PHE A 407 3.58 2.42 -10.65
N ILE A 408 2.68 3.35 -10.34
CA ILE A 408 2.25 3.57 -8.96
C ILE A 408 1.29 2.51 -8.42
N GLU A 409 0.67 1.66 -9.26
CA GLU A 409 -0.14 0.52 -8.80
C GLU A 409 0.71 -0.48 -7.99
N ARG A 410 2.04 -0.43 -8.12
CA ARG A 410 3.00 -1.26 -7.39
C ARG A 410 3.06 -0.92 -5.90
N THR A 411 2.57 0.25 -5.47
CA THR A 411 2.72 0.73 -4.09
C THR A 411 1.40 1.27 -3.49
N LEU A 412 1.29 1.24 -2.16
CA LEU A 412 0.23 1.90 -1.40
C LEU A 412 0.69 3.23 -0.77
N ASN A 413 1.95 3.62 -0.95
CA ASN A 413 2.50 4.84 -0.39
C ASN A 413 3.61 5.38 -1.30
N PHE A 414 3.40 6.57 -1.83
CA PHE A 414 4.37 7.28 -2.63
C PHE A 414 4.27 8.78 -2.43
N SER A 415 5.31 9.48 -2.82
CA SER A 415 5.39 10.93 -2.87
C SER A 415 6.02 11.36 -4.18
N ILE A 416 5.74 12.60 -4.59
CA ILE A 416 6.31 13.19 -5.79
C ILE A 416 7.00 14.51 -5.41
N LEU A 417 8.26 14.62 -5.78
CA LEU A 417 9.10 15.80 -5.57
C LEU A 417 9.37 16.49 -6.91
N ARG A 418 9.36 17.83 -6.91
CA ARG A 418 9.62 18.66 -8.09
C ARG A 418 10.60 19.77 -7.75
N HIS A 419 11.65 19.92 -8.54
CA HIS A 419 12.52 21.09 -8.43
C HIS A 419 11.80 22.36 -8.90
N PRO A 420 11.86 23.53 -8.23
CA PRO A 420 11.11 24.71 -8.63
C PRO A 420 11.57 25.33 -9.96
N ASP A 421 12.86 25.19 -10.30
CA ASP A 421 13.43 25.67 -11.56
C ASP A 421 13.05 24.74 -12.75
N PRO A 422 12.30 25.24 -13.75
CA PRO A 422 11.92 24.46 -14.92
C PRO A 422 13.11 23.98 -15.77
N THR A 423 14.23 24.68 -15.76
CA THR A 423 15.44 24.28 -16.50
C THR A 423 16.02 23.01 -15.89
N VAL A 424 16.13 22.98 -14.56
CA VAL A 424 16.61 21.81 -13.82
C VAL A 424 15.67 20.63 -13.99
N GLN A 425 14.35 20.85 -13.90
CA GLN A 425 13.34 19.81 -14.18
C GLN A 425 13.52 19.22 -15.59
N LYS A 426 13.61 20.09 -16.60
CA LYS A 426 13.78 19.68 -17.99
C LYS A 426 15.06 18.86 -18.18
N THR A 427 16.19 19.30 -17.62
CA THR A 427 17.45 18.53 -17.66
C THR A 427 17.26 17.13 -17.08
N MET A 428 16.67 17.01 -15.88
CA MET A 428 16.44 15.69 -15.26
C MET A 428 15.51 14.81 -16.10
N GLY A 429 14.44 15.38 -16.65
CA GLY A 429 13.51 14.68 -17.54
C GLY A 429 14.15 14.23 -18.84
N ASP A 430 14.99 15.07 -19.45
CA ASP A 430 15.71 14.79 -20.69
C ASP A 430 16.73 13.66 -20.48
N ILE A 431 17.51 13.69 -19.40
CA ILE A 431 18.46 12.62 -19.05
C ILE A 431 17.73 11.28 -18.85
N ALA A 432 16.64 11.28 -18.09
CA ALA A 432 15.84 10.08 -17.88
C ALA A 432 15.26 9.53 -19.20
N ARG A 433 14.85 10.41 -20.13
CA ARG A 433 14.35 10.02 -21.45
C ARG A 433 15.41 9.37 -22.31
N THR A 434 16.62 9.94 -22.37
CA THR A 434 17.72 9.47 -23.22
C THR A 434 18.17 8.07 -22.88
N ILE A 435 18.06 7.65 -21.62
CA ILE A 435 18.50 6.31 -21.20
C ILE A 435 17.43 5.21 -21.37
N ILE A 436 16.21 5.54 -21.81
CA ILE A 436 15.16 4.53 -22.01
C ILE A 436 15.64 3.49 -23.03
N GLY A 437 15.63 2.21 -22.62
CA GLY A 437 16.10 1.11 -23.46
C GLY A 437 17.62 0.90 -23.46
N ASN A 438 18.40 1.73 -22.78
CA ASN A 438 19.83 1.45 -22.57
C ASN A 438 20.02 0.17 -21.78
N GLN A 439 21.18 -0.47 -21.94
CA GLN A 439 21.57 -1.57 -21.07
C GLN A 439 21.65 -1.11 -19.62
N SER A 440 21.13 -1.92 -18.71
CA SER A 440 21.21 -1.70 -17.27
C SER A 440 21.94 -2.85 -16.59
N LYS A 441 22.58 -2.53 -15.47
CA LYS A 441 23.13 -3.49 -14.52
C LYS A 441 22.88 -2.98 -13.11
N PHE A 442 22.21 -3.79 -12.30
CA PHE A 442 22.00 -3.47 -10.90
C PHE A 442 23.30 -3.71 -10.10
N ASP A 443 23.81 -2.68 -9.42
CA ASP A 443 24.98 -2.80 -8.56
C ASP A 443 24.56 -3.32 -7.18
N LEU A 444 24.81 -4.62 -6.96
CA LEU A 444 24.59 -5.30 -5.68
C LEU A 444 25.35 -4.67 -4.51
N ASN A 445 26.39 -3.88 -4.78
CA ASN A 445 27.20 -3.20 -3.77
C ASN A 445 26.82 -1.73 -3.58
N PHE A 446 25.76 -1.26 -4.23
CA PHE A 446 25.22 0.09 -4.10
C PHE A 446 26.24 1.21 -4.32
N ARG A 447 27.24 1.02 -5.21
CA ARG A 447 28.23 2.05 -5.50
C ARG A 447 27.68 3.02 -6.54
N THR A 448 28.08 4.28 -6.41
CA THR A 448 27.72 5.35 -7.35
C THR A 448 28.84 5.67 -8.33
N THR A 449 30.04 5.11 -8.15
CA THR A 449 31.24 5.49 -8.92
C THR A 449 31.11 5.28 -10.43
N ALA A 450 30.31 4.31 -10.88
CA ALA A 450 30.07 4.08 -12.31
C ALA A 450 29.14 5.17 -12.88
N ILE A 451 28.10 5.54 -12.14
CA ILE A 451 27.19 6.64 -12.48
C ILE A 451 27.93 7.99 -12.50
N GLU A 452 28.76 8.26 -11.50
CA GLU A 452 29.52 9.52 -11.39
C GLU A 452 30.45 9.75 -12.59
N LYS A 453 31.01 8.67 -13.15
CA LYS A 453 31.86 8.74 -14.34
C LYS A 453 31.11 9.16 -15.60
N LEU A 454 29.80 8.95 -15.66
CA LEU A 454 28.98 9.33 -16.82
C LEU A 454 28.76 10.85 -16.92
N LYS A 455 29.17 11.62 -15.91
CA LYS A 455 28.94 13.07 -15.88
C LYS A 455 29.44 13.77 -17.15
N GLY A 456 28.55 14.51 -17.82
CA GLY A 456 28.86 15.29 -19.02
C GLY A 456 29.17 14.46 -20.27
N GLN A 457 28.92 13.15 -20.25
CA GLN A 457 29.05 12.28 -21.42
C GLN A 457 27.70 12.13 -22.14
N SER A 458 27.74 11.82 -23.45
CA SER A 458 26.54 11.28 -24.10
C SER A 458 26.19 9.94 -23.46
N LEU A 459 24.90 9.77 -23.16
CA LEU A 459 24.34 8.57 -22.53
C LEU A 459 23.80 7.57 -23.55
N ASP A 460 23.77 7.89 -24.85
CA ASP A 460 23.25 6.99 -25.88
C ASP A 460 23.98 5.63 -25.85
N ASP A 461 23.22 4.54 -25.75
CA ASP A 461 23.69 3.15 -25.68
C ASP A 461 24.71 2.85 -24.55
N LYS A 462 24.84 3.75 -23.56
CA LYS A 462 25.72 3.52 -22.41
C LYS A 462 25.10 2.52 -21.44
N LEU A 463 25.94 1.65 -20.88
CA LEU A 463 25.57 0.82 -19.75
C LEU A 463 25.33 1.70 -18.52
N ILE A 464 24.13 1.63 -17.97
CA ILE A 464 23.77 2.26 -16.71
C ILE A 464 24.01 1.24 -15.59
N ASP A 465 25.19 1.31 -14.96
CA ASP A 465 25.61 0.43 -13.85
C ASP A 465 25.41 1.18 -12.51
N GLY A 466 24.41 0.76 -11.74
CA GLY A 466 24.00 1.43 -10.50
C GLY A 466 22.76 0.82 -9.88
N TYR A 467 22.04 1.58 -9.06
CA TYR A 467 20.81 1.16 -8.40
C TYR A 467 19.78 2.29 -8.45
N CYS A 468 18.58 2.09 -7.91
CA CYS A 468 17.47 3.03 -8.06
C CYS A 468 17.80 4.48 -7.65
N ALA A 469 18.44 4.72 -6.51
CA ALA A 469 18.86 6.08 -6.13
C ALA A 469 20.07 6.59 -6.94
N GLY A 470 20.88 5.68 -7.50
CA GLY A 470 21.92 6.03 -8.47
C GLY A 470 21.35 6.65 -9.75
N LEU A 471 20.14 6.28 -10.18
CA LEU A 471 19.45 6.96 -11.28
C LEU A 471 19.14 8.42 -10.95
N LEU A 472 18.74 8.72 -9.71
CA LEU A 472 18.52 10.11 -9.30
C LEU A 472 19.83 10.91 -9.34
N LEU A 473 20.94 10.30 -8.93
CA LEU A 473 22.27 10.91 -9.03
C LEU A 473 22.65 11.18 -10.49
N LEU A 474 22.41 10.22 -11.40
CA LEU A 474 22.67 10.36 -12.83
C LEU A 474 21.99 11.61 -13.40
N CYS A 475 20.73 11.86 -13.00
CA CYS A 475 20.00 13.04 -13.45
C CYS A 475 20.44 14.32 -12.74
N ALA A 476 20.66 14.28 -11.42
CA ALA A 476 21.03 15.45 -10.64
C ALA A 476 22.41 16.01 -11.02
N GLN A 477 23.39 15.14 -11.32
CA GLN A 477 24.76 15.56 -11.63
C GLN A 477 24.92 16.31 -12.96
N GLU A 478 23.96 16.16 -13.87
CA GLU A 478 23.88 16.85 -15.16
C GLU A 478 23.26 18.25 -15.04
N THR A 479 22.74 18.59 -13.86
CA THR A 479 22.27 19.93 -13.55
C THR A 479 23.45 20.82 -13.14
N GLU A 480 23.28 22.13 -13.25
CA GLU A 480 24.26 23.11 -12.75
C GLU A 480 24.23 23.28 -11.21
N LYS A 481 23.35 22.54 -10.52
CA LYS A 481 23.15 22.65 -9.08
C LYS A 481 24.10 21.72 -8.31
N PRO A 482 24.57 22.12 -7.12
CA PRO A 482 25.29 21.24 -6.20
C PRO A 482 24.54 19.95 -5.90
N LEU A 483 25.24 18.82 -5.77
CA LEU A 483 24.60 17.54 -5.42
C LEU A 483 23.95 17.56 -4.03
N GLN A 484 24.47 18.37 -3.11
CA GLN A 484 23.94 18.55 -1.76
C GLN A 484 22.53 19.16 -1.76
N ASP A 485 22.16 19.87 -2.81
CA ASP A 485 20.82 20.43 -2.99
C ASP A 485 19.79 19.31 -3.17
N PHE A 486 20.18 18.18 -3.77
CA PHE A 486 19.32 17.01 -3.98
C PHE A 486 19.48 15.95 -2.89
N PHE A 487 20.70 15.76 -2.40
CA PHE A 487 21.05 14.75 -1.39
C PHE A 487 21.71 15.43 -0.17
N PRO A 488 20.90 16.07 0.71
CA PRO A 488 21.42 16.93 1.78
C PRO A 488 21.93 16.18 3.02
N LEU A 489 21.72 14.86 3.08
CA LEU A 489 22.08 14.02 4.23
C LEU A 489 23.27 13.12 3.86
N ASP A 490 24.19 12.95 4.80
CA ASP A 490 25.27 11.98 4.67
C ASP A 490 24.83 10.65 5.32
N GLU A 491 24.41 9.72 4.47
CA GLU A 491 23.89 8.42 4.93
C GLU A 491 24.98 7.37 4.97
N ASN A 492 24.99 6.61 6.06
CA ASN A 492 25.92 5.51 6.27
C ASN A 492 25.15 4.18 6.35
N PRO A 493 25.83 3.06 6.10
CA PRO A 493 25.27 1.75 6.39
C PRO A 493 24.85 1.62 7.86
N ALA A 494 23.82 0.81 8.13
CA ALA A 494 23.39 0.53 9.48
C ALA A 494 24.53 -0.09 10.31
N GLY A 495 24.61 0.30 11.59
CA GLY A 495 25.61 -0.20 12.52
C GLY A 495 25.42 -1.66 12.95
N GLY A 496 26.14 -2.10 13.98
CA GLY A 496 26.08 -3.48 14.48
C GLY A 496 26.77 -4.48 13.55
N ASN A 497 26.17 -5.66 13.37
CA ASN A 497 26.70 -6.74 12.52
C ASN A 497 26.28 -6.63 11.06
N THR A 498 25.52 -5.61 10.65
CA THR A 498 24.93 -5.53 9.31
C THR A 498 25.97 -5.64 8.20
N LEU A 499 27.03 -4.81 8.23
CA LEU A 499 28.11 -4.88 7.22
C LEU A 499 28.85 -6.23 7.22
N LYS A 500 29.10 -6.82 8.40
CA LYS A 500 29.75 -8.13 8.50
C LYS A 500 28.88 -9.25 7.92
N ASN A 501 27.56 -9.16 8.10
CA ASN A 501 26.63 -10.13 7.55
C ASN A 501 26.43 -9.96 6.05
N LEU A 502 26.38 -8.73 5.53
CA LEU A 502 26.37 -8.47 4.09
C LEU A 502 27.65 -8.98 3.41
N ALA A 503 28.80 -8.82 4.05
CA ALA A 503 30.07 -9.33 3.52
C ALA A 503 30.08 -10.86 3.35
N LYS A 504 29.31 -11.63 4.14
CA LYS A 504 29.15 -13.08 3.95
C LYS A 504 28.37 -13.43 2.67
N LEU A 505 27.63 -12.48 2.12
CA LEU A 505 26.88 -12.59 0.88
C LEU A 505 27.63 -11.96 -0.30
N ASP A 506 28.91 -11.61 -0.13
CA ASP A 506 29.74 -10.84 -1.07
C ASP A 506 29.12 -9.48 -1.44
N VAL A 507 28.35 -8.90 -0.51
CA VAL A 507 27.78 -7.56 -0.65
C VAL A 507 28.51 -6.61 0.28
N SER A 508 28.93 -5.48 -0.28
CA SER A 508 29.45 -4.33 0.46
C SER A 508 28.50 -3.14 0.32
N MET A 509 28.55 -2.22 1.28
CA MET A 509 27.89 -0.92 1.15
C MET A 509 28.95 0.17 1.32
N PRO A 510 28.96 1.21 0.45
CA PRO A 510 29.89 2.32 0.59
C PRO A 510 29.61 3.11 1.86
N LYS A 511 30.62 3.85 2.35
CA LYS A 511 30.45 4.77 3.48
C LYS A 511 29.40 5.83 3.19
N ARG A 512 29.38 6.36 1.96
CA ARG A 512 28.38 7.31 1.48
C ARG A 512 27.37 6.56 0.63
N PHE A 513 26.20 6.31 1.20
CA PHE A 513 25.07 5.67 0.54
C PHE A 513 24.03 6.71 0.13
N LEU A 514 23.33 6.52 -0.99
CA LEU A 514 22.18 7.35 -1.35
C LEU A 514 20.93 6.50 -1.19
N SER A 515 20.08 6.79 -0.21
CA SER A 515 18.80 6.09 -0.12
C SER A 515 17.74 6.74 -1.00
N PRO A 516 16.72 5.97 -1.40
CA PRO A 516 15.44 6.50 -1.85
C PRO A 516 14.80 7.52 -0.89
N THR A 517 15.16 7.51 0.39
CA THR A 517 14.60 8.43 1.39
C THR A 517 15.37 9.76 1.46
N GLY A 518 16.68 9.77 1.19
CA GLY A 518 17.53 10.96 1.29
C GLY A 518 16.98 12.20 0.56
N PRO A 519 16.57 12.10 -0.72
CA PRO A 519 16.01 13.23 -1.47
C PRO A 519 14.79 13.91 -0.85
N PHE A 520 14.04 13.19 -0.02
CA PHE A 520 12.86 13.73 0.66
C PHE A 520 13.20 14.90 1.59
N PHE A 521 14.45 15.01 2.04
CA PHE A 521 14.91 16.08 2.93
C PHE A 521 15.48 17.30 2.19
N SER A 522 15.52 17.28 0.85
CA SER A 522 15.98 18.42 0.03
C SER A 522 15.11 19.67 0.26
N SER A 523 15.77 20.82 0.45
CA SER A 523 15.12 22.14 0.43
C SER A 523 14.82 22.63 -0.97
N GLU A 524 15.58 22.16 -1.97
CA GLU A 524 15.47 22.55 -3.37
C GLU A 524 14.42 21.73 -4.14
N LEU A 525 13.78 20.75 -3.50
CA LEU A 525 12.67 20.00 -4.08
C LEU A 525 11.38 20.32 -3.34
N ASN A 526 10.33 20.66 -4.07
CA ASN A 526 8.96 20.84 -3.56
C ASN A 526 8.23 19.50 -3.51
N LEU A 527 7.56 19.20 -2.39
CA LEU A 527 6.62 18.07 -2.31
C LEU A 527 5.32 18.47 -2.99
N ILE A 528 5.11 18.02 -4.22
CA ILE A 528 3.91 18.35 -5.00
C ILE A 528 2.76 17.40 -4.73
N TYR A 529 3.05 16.19 -4.22
CA TYR A 529 2.04 15.22 -3.87
C TYR A 529 2.56 14.21 -2.84
N CYS A 530 1.71 13.87 -1.88
CA CYS A 530 1.89 12.74 -0.97
C CYS A 530 0.62 11.90 -1.03
N HIS A 531 0.74 10.61 -1.32
CA HIS A 531 -0.41 9.73 -1.41
C HIS A 531 -0.94 9.38 -0.01
N GLU A 532 -2.24 9.58 0.19
CA GLU A 532 -2.91 9.14 1.40
C GLU A 532 -2.86 7.61 1.50
N THR A 533 -2.01 7.10 2.39
CA THR A 533 -1.69 5.67 2.44
C THR A 533 -2.91 4.84 2.78
N MET A 534 -3.12 3.75 2.04
CA MET A 534 -4.10 2.73 2.40
C MET A 534 -3.43 1.64 3.26
N TYR A 535 -4.02 1.34 4.42
CA TYR A 535 -3.56 0.23 5.23
C TYR A 535 -3.89 -1.12 4.58
N SER A 536 -2.91 -2.03 4.59
CA SER A 536 -3.07 -3.40 4.14
C SER A 536 -2.48 -4.36 5.19
N PRO A 537 -3.30 -5.23 5.80
CA PRO A 537 -2.82 -6.25 6.73
C PRO A 537 -1.72 -7.12 6.15
N ARG A 538 -1.80 -7.45 4.85
CA ARG A 538 -0.78 -8.26 4.16
C ARG A 538 0.57 -7.55 4.13
N ARG A 539 0.59 -6.26 3.73
CA ARG A 539 1.82 -5.46 3.71
C ARG A 539 2.35 -5.18 5.11
N GLN A 540 1.50 -5.08 6.12
CA GLN A 540 1.93 -4.99 7.52
C GLN A 540 2.67 -6.25 7.94
N ILE A 541 2.14 -7.44 7.65
CA ILE A 541 2.80 -8.72 7.95
C ILE A 541 4.16 -8.79 7.24
N GLU A 542 4.19 -8.50 5.94
CA GLU A 542 5.42 -8.52 5.14
C GLU A 542 6.46 -7.55 5.70
N GLN A 543 6.11 -6.27 5.90
CA GLN A 543 7.06 -5.28 6.44
C GLN A 543 7.54 -5.63 7.84
N ALA A 544 6.69 -6.20 8.71
CA ALA A 544 7.11 -6.61 10.05
C ALA A 544 8.13 -7.76 10.01
N VAL A 545 7.95 -8.74 9.10
CA VAL A 545 8.92 -9.82 8.88
C VAL A 545 10.24 -9.26 8.31
N TYR A 546 10.19 -8.35 7.34
CA TYR A 546 11.39 -7.68 6.82
C TYR A 546 12.09 -6.81 7.86
N ASP A 547 11.34 -6.10 8.71
CA ASP A 547 11.87 -5.30 9.82
C ASP A 547 12.58 -6.20 10.84
N HIS A 548 12.00 -7.35 11.15
CA HIS A 548 12.62 -8.36 12.00
C HIS A 548 13.90 -8.89 11.38
N PHE A 549 13.92 -9.21 10.07
CA PHE A 549 15.15 -9.59 9.36
C PHE A 549 16.27 -8.55 9.54
N ALA A 550 15.96 -7.29 9.29
CA ALA A 550 16.96 -6.23 9.36
C ALA A 550 17.46 -5.99 10.79
N LYS A 551 16.59 -6.14 11.79
CA LYS A 551 16.99 -6.15 13.19
C LYS A 551 17.94 -7.32 13.50
N GLN A 552 17.62 -8.53 13.04
CA GLN A 552 18.48 -9.71 13.23
C GLN A 552 19.83 -9.56 12.52
N MET A 553 19.86 -8.96 11.33
CA MET A 553 21.11 -8.65 10.61
C MET A 553 22.02 -7.70 11.40
N ARG A 554 21.46 -6.83 12.23
CA ARG A 554 22.19 -5.90 13.10
C ARG A 554 22.65 -6.56 14.39
N ASP A 555 21.75 -7.31 15.03
CA ASP A 555 21.92 -7.79 16.39
C ASP A 555 22.61 -9.17 16.45
N ASN A 556 22.49 -9.99 15.39
CA ASN A 556 22.95 -11.37 15.34
C ASN A 556 23.86 -11.66 14.13
N HIS A 557 24.31 -12.90 14.01
CA HIS A 557 25.17 -13.36 12.90
C HIS A 557 24.35 -14.16 11.90
N LEU A 558 24.35 -13.72 10.65
CA LEU A 558 23.70 -14.41 9.55
C LEU A 558 24.36 -15.79 9.32
N ARG A 559 23.52 -16.84 9.29
CA ARG A 559 23.85 -18.23 9.00
C ARG A 559 22.74 -18.81 8.11
N PRO A 560 22.75 -18.51 6.80
CA PRO A 560 21.67 -18.91 5.93
C PRO A 560 21.71 -20.43 5.75
N SER A 561 20.61 -21.10 6.11
CA SER A 561 20.42 -22.49 5.70
C SER A 561 19.98 -22.47 4.24
N LEU A 562 20.76 -23.05 3.32
CA LEU A 562 20.41 -23.12 1.90
C LEU A 562 19.48 -24.31 1.64
N SER A 563 18.52 -24.15 0.72
CA SER A 563 17.81 -25.31 0.16
C SER A 563 18.74 -26.07 -0.79
N TRP A 564 18.37 -27.30 -1.15
CA TRP A 564 19.12 -28.04 -2.18
C TRP A 564 19.20 -27.26 -3.50
N PHE A 565 18.10 -26.61 -3.91
CA PHE A 565 18.06 -25.79 -5.11
C PHE A 565 18.99 -24.57 -5.01
N HIS A 566 19.00 -23.87 -3.87
CA HIS A 566 19.89 -22.73 -3.65
C HIS A 566 21.36 -23.15 -3.62
N ALA A 567 21.68 -24.28 -2.99
CA ALA A 567 23.03 -24.84 -2.99
C ALA A 567 23.48 -25.23 -4.42
N LEU A 568 22.60 -25.87 -5.20
CA LEU A 568 22.88 -26.17 -6.60
C LEU A 568 23.13 -24.90 -7.42
N ARG A 569 22.29 -23.87 -7.26
CA ARG A 569 22.49 -22.58 -7.96
C ARG A 569 23.82 -21.94 -7.58
N LEU A 570 24.19 -21.96 -6.29
CA LEU A 570 25.47 -21.42 -5.84
C LEU A 570 26.65 -22.19 -6.43
N ASN A 571 26.63 -23.52 -6.39
CA ASN A 571 27.68 -24.35 -7.00
C ASN A 571 27.80 -24.11 -8.51
N LEU A 572 26.68 -23.92 -9.21
CA LEU A 572 26.67 -23.56 -10.63
C LEU A 572 27.23 -22.16 -10.87
N ALA A 573 26.93 -21.20 -9.99
CA ALA A 573 27.48 -19.84 -10.04
C ALA A 573 29.00 -19.83 -9.83
N GLU A 574 29.50 -20.59 -8.85
CA GLU A 574 30.95 -20.73 -8.59
C GLU A 574 31.67 -21.41 -9.76
N ALA A 575 31.01 -22.36 -10.45
CA ALA A 575 31.56 -22.99 -11.65
C ALA A 575 31.70 -22.04 -12.86
N VAL A 576 31.06 -20.86 -12.83
CA VAL A 576 31.14 -19.86 -13.93
C VAL A 576 32.57 -19.37 -14.13
N GLU A 577 33.40 -19.31 -13.07
CA GLU A 577 34.80 -18.85 -13.18
C GLU A 577 35.60 -19.65 -14.21
N THR A 578 35.21 -20.91 -14.44
CA THR A 578 35.86 -21.82 -15.40
C THR A 578 35.10 -21.95 -16.72
N SER A 579 33.90 -21.36 -16.86
CA SER A 579 33.06 -21.47 -18.06
C SER A 579 32.24 -20.18 -18.36
N PRO A 580 32.73 -19.31 -19.27
CA PRO A 580 32.00 -18.11 -19.69
C PRO A 580 30.63 -18.39 -20.33
N ALA A 581 30.48 -19.54 -21.00
CA ALA A 581 29.21 -19.94 -21.61
C ALA A 581 28.16 -20.25 -20.54
N LEU A 582 28.56 -20.90 -19.44
CA LEU A 582 27.69 -21.14 -18.29
C LEU A 582 27.26 -19.82 -17.64
N GLY A 583 28.19 -18.87 -17.48
CA GLY A 583 27.87 -17.54 -16.94
C GLY A 583 26.80 -16.80 -17.74
N LYS A 584 26.93 -16.77 -19.07
CA LYS A 584 25.90 -16.19 -19.96
C LYS A 584 24.56 -16.90 -19.85
N ALA A 585 24.57 -18.24 -19.78
CA ALA A 585 23.34 -19.02 -19.64
C ALA A 585 22.63 -18.75 -18.31
N LEU A 586 23.37 -18.69 -17.21
CA LEU A 586 22.83 -18.39 -15.87
C LEU A 586 22.31 -16.96 -15.78
N ALA A 587 23.04 -15.97 -16.29
CA ALA A 587 22.59 -14.59 -16.32
C ALA A 587 21.31 -14.42 -17.15
N SER A 588 21.25 -15.06 -18.31
CA SER A 588 20.05 -15.09 -19.16
C SER A 588 18.86 -15.75 -18.45
N ALA A 589 19.07 -16.90 -17.80
CA ALA A 589 18.03 -17.62 -17.06
C ALA A 589 17.51 -16.83 -15.85
N ALA A 590 18.37 -16.06 -15.19
CA ALA A 590 18.00 -15.17 -14.09
C ALA A 590 17.45 -13.81 -14.55
N GLY A 591 17.49 -13.52 -15.86
CA GLY A 591 17.04 -12.24 -16.41
C GLY A 591 17.89 -11.04 -15.93
N VAL A 592 19.19 -11.24 -15.72
CA VAL A 592 20.12 -10.20 -15.25
C VAL A 592 21.22 -9.94 -16.28
N ASN A 593 21.94 -8.82 -16.13
CA ASN A 593 23.06 -8.51 -16.99
C ASN A 593 24.17 -9.58 -16.90
N GLN A 594 24.73 -10.00 -18.03
CA GLN A 594 25.78 -11.03 -18.08
C GLN A 594 27.09 -10.66 -17.35
N ASN A 595 27.30 -9.37 -17.08
CA ASN A 595 28.47 -8.86 -16.36
C ASN A 595 28.18 -8.62 -14.86
N ILE A 596 27.05 -9.13 -14.34
CA ILE A 596 26.80 -9.12 -12.90
C ILE A 596 27.74 -10.11 -12.21
N ASP A 597 28.05 -9.85 -10.95
CA ASP A 597 28.70 -10.84 -10.10
C ASP A 597 27.70 -11.96 -9.81
N ILE A 598 27.78 -13.06 -10.58
CA ILE A 598 26.81 -14.16 -10.51
C ILE A 598 26.89 -14.89 -9.17
N VAL A 599 28.06 -14.94 -8.52
CA VAL A 599 28.22 -15.58 -7.20
C VAL A 599 27.55 -14.74 -6.13
N ALA A 600 27.83 -13.43 -6.08
CA ALA A 600 27.15 -12.52 -5.16
C ALA A 600 25.63 -12.50 -5.43
N ALA A 601 25.21 -12.49 -6.69
CA ALA A 601 23.80 -12.56 -7.08
C ALA A 601 23.14 -13.87 -6.61
N ALA A 602 23.83 -15.01 -6.73
CA ALA A 602 23.30 -16.30 -6.28
C ALA A 602 23.18 -16.38 -4.74
N LYS A 603 24.17 -15.87 -4.00
CA LYS A 603 24.15 -15.78 -2.53
C LYS A 603 23.05 -14.85 -2.04
N LEU A 604 22.98 -13.64 -2.57
CA LEU A 604 21.96 -12.66 -2.22
C LEU A 604 20.57 -13.15 -2.62
N GLY A 605 20.43 -13.67 -3.84
CA GLY A 605 19.18 -14.25 -4.34
C GLY A 605 18.66 -15.36 -3.43
N ALA A 606 19.53 -16.21 -2.87
CA ALA A 606 19.10 -17.27 -1.96
C ALA A 606 18.50 -16.72 -0.66
N VAL A 607 19.09 -15.65 -0.13
CA VAL A 607 18.59 -14.98 1.08
C VAL A 607 17.30 -14.21 0.78
N VAL A 608 17.29 -13.40 -0.28
CA VAL A 608 16.14 -12.55 -0.64
C VAL A 608 14.93 -13.41 -1.02
N GLU A 609 15.09 -14.44 -1.85
CA GLU A 609 13.98 -15.34 -2.23
C GLU A 609 13.40 -16.06 -1.01
N THR A 610 14.26 -16.58 -0.13
CA THR A 610 13.80 -17.27 1.09
C THR A 610 13.09 -16.30 2.03
N LEU A 611 13.59 -15.07 2.17
CA LEU A 611 12.98 -14.03 2.99
C LEU A 611 11.60 -13.62 2.42
N ASP A 612 11.53 -13.41 1.11
CA ASP A 612 10.30 -13.11 0.38
C ASP A 612 9.29 -14.25 0.48
N GLU A 613 9.74 -15.50 0.36
CA GLU A 613 8.90 -16.68 0.53
C GLU A 613 8.28 -16.70 1.93
N ILE A 614 9.06 -16.50 2.99
CA ILE A 614 8.55 -16.47 4.37
C ILE A 614 7.54 -15.33 4.55
N ALA A 615 7.88 -14.11 4.12
CA ALA A 615 7.03 -12.93 4.27
C ALA A 615 5.71 -13.07 3.48
N LYS A 616 5.80 -13.47 2.19
CA LYS A 616 4.64 -13.62 1.30
C LYS A 616 3.78 -14.83 1.68
N ASN A 617 4.37 -15.94 2.15
CA ASN A 617 3.62 -17.09 2.64
C ASN A 617 2.83 -16.73 3.90
N ALA A 618 3.44 -16.01 4.85
CA ALA A 618 2.74 -15.54 6.04
C ALA A 618 1.55 -14.63 5.68
N SER A 619 1.75 -13.68 4.75
CA SER A 619 0.69 -12.76 4.32
C SER A 619 -0.40 -13.45 3.48
N ALA A 620 -0.04 -14.44 2.67
CA ALA A 620 -0.98 -15.26 1.90
C ALA A 620 -1.82 -16.16 2.81
N GLU A 621 -1.20 -16.83 3.79
CA GLU A 621 -1.91 -17.67 4.76
C GLU A 621 -2.88 -16.85 5.61
N TYR A 622 -2.50 -15.64 6.04
CA TYR A 622 -3.43 -14.68 6.65
C TYR A 622 -4.66 -14.45 5.77
N GLN A 623 -4.46 -14.15 4.49
CA GLN A 623 -5.58 -13.87 3.57
C GLN A 623 -6.48 -15.10 3.38
N SER A 624 -5.87 -16.28 3.26
CA SER A 624 -6.61 -17.54 3.13
C SER A 624 -7.42 -17.87 4.38
N VAL A 625 -6.89 -17.62 5.58
CA VAL A 625 -7.64 -17.81 6.84
C VAL A 625 -8.77 -16.78 6.95
N ARG A 626 -8.50 -15.50 6.65
CA ARG A 626 -9.53 -14.47 6.68
C ARG A 626 -10.71 -14.79 5.74
N ARG A 627 -10.43 -15.34 4.56
CA ARG A 627 -11.47 -15.85 3.64
C ARG A 627 -12.20 -17.05 4.23
N ALA A 628 -11.49 -18.00 4.83
CA ALA A 628 -12.10 -19.18 5.45
C ALA A 628 -13.05 -18.84 6.62
N PHE A 629 -12.87 -17.69 7.26
CA PHE A 629 -13.71 -17.21 8.36
C PHE A 629 -14.97 -16.46 7.88
N ARG A 630 -15.13 -16.20 6.57
CA ARG A 630 -16.38 -15.63 6.06
C ARG A 630 -17.52 -16.64 6.18
N ILE A 631 -18.72 -16.14 6.45
CA ILE A 631 -19.94 -16.94 6.62
C ILE A 631 -20.28 -17.66 5.30
N ASP A 632 -20.13 -16.95 4.17
CA ASP A 632 -20.38 -17.44 2.81
C ASP A 632 -19.24 -18.28 2.22
N ALA A 633 -18.19 -18.57 2.99
CA ALA A 633 -17.02 -19.30 2.47
C ALA A 633 -17.35 -20.73 2.03
N LEU A 634 -18.41 -21.33 2.59
CA LEU A 634 -18.87 -22.67 2.24
C LEU A 634 -19.96 -22.67 1.16
N ASP A 635 -20.76 -21.60 1.08
CA ASP A 635 -21.90 -21.50 0.16
C ASP A 635 -21.46 -21.38 -1.32
N ASN A 636 -20.23 -20.92 -1.54
CA ASN A 636 -19.65 -20.73 -2.87
C ASN A 636 -18.80 -21.93 -3.36
N ILE A 637 -18.79 -23.06 -2.64
CA ILE A 637 -17.99 -24.23 -3.03
C ILE A 637 -18.77 -25.08 -4.03
N GLU A 638 -18.21 -25.27 -5.24
CA GLU A 638 -18.77 -26.17 -6.24
C GLU A 638 -18.74 -27.63 -5.78
N LEU A 639 -19.74 -28.42 -6.18
CA LEU A 639 -19.77 -29.85 -5.87
C LEU A 639 -18.76 -30.61 -6.73
N GLY A 640 -17.91 -31.43 -6.11
CA GLY A 640 -16.95 -32.30 -6.79
C GLY A 640 -15.59 -32.35 -6.08
N ALA A 641 -14.65 -33.13 -6.63
CA ALA A 641 -13.35 -33.38 -5.99
C ALA A 641 -12.52 -32.11 -5.72
N GLU A 642 -12.67 -31.07 -6.55
CA GLU A 642 -11.98 -29.80 -6.31
C GLU A 642 -12.67 -28.99 -5.19
N GLY A 643 -13.99 -29.02 -5.13
CA GLY A 643 -14.76 -28.46 -4.02
C GLY A 643 -14.45 -29.14 -2.69
N ASP A 644 -14.31 -30.46 -2.68
CA ASP A 644 -13.93 -31.23 -1.49
C ASP A 644 -12.56 -30.80 -0.96
N LYS A 645 -11.58 -30.57 -1.84
CA LYS A 645 -10.27 -30.03 -1.44
C LYS A 645 -10.39 -28.62 -0.84
N ILE A 646 -11.18 -27.75 -1.44
CA ILE A 646 -11.40 -26.39 -0.93
C ILE A 646 -12.06 -26.45 0.46
N PHE A 647 -13.07 -27.31 0.62
CA PHE A 647 -13.75 -27.56 1.90
C PHE A 647 -12.76 -28.04 2.97
N GLU A 648 -11.95 -29.07 2.67
CA GLU A 648 -10.94 -29.57 3.60
C GLU A 648 -9.93 -28.49 4.01
N GLN A 649 -9.48 -27.65 3.07
CA GLN A 649 -8.60 -26.53 3.36
C GLN A 649 -9.25 -25.50 4.28
N ILE A 650 -10.53 -25.16 4.07
CA ILE A 650 -11.29 -24.24 4.93
C ILE A 650 -11.40 -24.81 6.34
N VAL A 651 -11.79 -26.08 6.48
CA VAL A 651 -11.91 -26.76 7.78
C VAL A 651 -10.56 -26.81 8.49
N LYS A 652 -9.47 -27.15 7.78
CA LYS A 652 -8.11 -27.17 8.33
C LYS A 652 -7.69 -25.80 8.87
N ARG A 653 -7.99 -24.72 8.12
CA ARG A 653 -7.69 -23.34 8.52
C ARG A 653 -8.49 -22.91 9.75
N ARG A 654 -9.79 -23.23 9.79
CA ARG A 654 -10.64 -22.98 10.98
C ARG A 654 -10.15 -23.75 12.21
N ARG A 655 -9.73 -25.02 12.04
CA ARG A 655 -9.16 -25.83 13.13
C ARG A 655 -7.84 -25.28 13.67
N ARG A 656 -6.95 -24.78 12.79
CA ARG A 656 -5.68 -24.15 13.21
C ARG A 656 -5.92 -22.95 14.13
N HIS A 657 -7.02 -22.24 13.89
CA HIS A 657 -7.42 -21.03 14.62
C HIS A 657 -8.72 -21.27 15.39
N ALA A 658 -8.88 -22.43 16.02
CA ALA A 658 -10.16 -22.86 16.59
C ALA A 658 -10.73 -21.88 17.63
N ASP A 659 -9.88 -21.36 18.54
CA ASP A 659 -10.30 -20.36 19.54
C ASP A 659 -10.85 -19.08 18.89
N LEU A 660 -10.09 -18.51 17.95
CA LEU A 660 -10.49 -17.33 17.19
C LEU A 660 -11.79 -17.57 16.41
N PHE A 661 -11.91 -18.74 15.78
CA PHE A 661 -13.10 -19.09 15.00
C PHE A 661 -14.34 -19.21 15.89
N VAL A 662 -14.22 -19.83 17.06
CA VAL A 662 -15.32 -19.96 18.03
C VAL A 662 -15.75 -18.59 18.54
N ARG A 663 -14.80 -17.71 18.91
CA ARG A 663 -15.10 -16.35 19.37
C ARG A 663 -15.74 -15.50 18.27
N TRP A 664 -15.29 -15.67 17.03
CA TRP A 664 -15.85 -15.00 15.85
C TRP A 664 -17.30 -15.43 15.57
N GLU A 665 -17.56 -16.74 15.47
CA GLU A 665 -18.89 -17.30 15.23
C GLU A 665 -19.89 -16.94 16.35
N ALA A 666 -19.39 -16.83 17.59
CA ALA A 666 -20.19 -16.40 18.74
C ALA A 666 -20.45 -14.89 18.77
N GLY A 667 -19.87 -14.10 17.86
CA GLY A 667 -19.95 -12.64 17.86
C GLY A 667 -19.26 -11.98 19.06
N ILE A 668 -18.35 -12.69 19.73
CA ILE A 668 -17.58 -12.19 20.88
C ILE A 668 -16.50 -11.21 20.42
N ILE A 669 -15.89 -11.48 19.26
CA ILE A 669 -14.92 -10.58 18.64
C ILE A 669 -15.49 -9.95 17.38
N THR A 670 -15.16 -8.67 17.21
CA THR A 670 -15.49 -7.87 16.04
C THR A 670 -14.62 -8.28 14.83
N PRO A 671 -15.04 -7.91 13.59
CA PRO A 671 -14.22 -8.13 12.40
C PRO A 671 -12.81 -7.53 12.52
N ARG A 672 -12.69 -6.40 13.23
CA ARG A 672 -11.44 -5.70 13.52
C ARG A 672 -10.56 -6.49 14.48
N GLU A 673 -11.08 -6.95 15.62
CA GLU A 673 -10.30 -7.72 16.59
C GLU A 673 -9.75 -9.00 15.98
N LEU A 674 -10.59 -9.71 15.20
CA LEU A 674 -10.15 -10.89 14.46
C LEU A 674 -9.01 -10.57 13.48
N ARG A 675 -9.07 -9.43 12.78
CA ARG A 675 -7.99 -8.97 11.89
C ARG A 675 -6.69 -8.75 12.67
N ILE A 676 -6.74 -8.04 13.80
CA ILE A 676 -5.56 -7.73 14.61
C ILE A 676 -4.93 -9.02 15.13
N GLU A 677 -5.71 -9.91 15.75
CA GLU A 677 -5.18 -11.17 16.30
C GLU A 677 -4.57 -12.07 15.22
N LEU A 678 -5.19 -12.15 14.03
CA LEU A 678 -4.61 -12.89 12.91
C LEU A 678 -3.32 -12.25 12.38
N VAL A 679 -3.27 -10.93 12.24
CA VAL A 679 -2.05 -10.22 11.80
C VAL A 679 -0.89 -10.49 12.78
N ASP A 680 -1.12 -10.34 14.08
CA ASP A 680 -0.10 -10.54 15.11
C ASP A 680 0.39 -11.99 15.14
N PHE A 681 -0.52 -12.95 14.96
CA PHE A 681 -0.18 -14.36 14.83
C PHE A 681 0.76 -14.61 13.64
N TYR A 682 0.41 -14.11 12.45
CA TYR A 682 1.18 -14.36 11.22
C TYR A 682 2.50 -13.59 11.17
N ILE A 683 2.58 -12.41 11.79
CA ILE A 683 3.86 -11.73 12.06
C ILE A 683 4.75 -12.60 12.94
N SER A 684 4.22 -13.07 14.08
CA SER A 684 4.97 -13.87 15.04
C SER A 684 5.47 -15.18 14.43
N GLN A 685 4.63 -15.83 13.62
CA GLN A 685 4.99 -17.05 12.90
C GLN A 685 6.08 -16.80 11.86
N GLY A 686 5.92 -15.77 11.01
CA GLY A 686 6.93 -15.40 10.02
C GLY A 686 8.29 -15.04 10.63
N CYS A 687 8.30 -14.32 11.75
CA CYS A 687 9.54 -13.99 12.48
C CYS A 687 10.24 -15.26 13.03
N LYS A 688 9.48 -16.23 13.55
CA LYS A 688 10.03 -17.52 14.02
C LYS A 688 10.62 -18.34 12.88
N ASP A 689 9.90 -18.43 11.75
CA ASP A 689 10.36 -19.17 10.58
C ASP A 689 11.64 -18.55 10.00
N LEU A 690 11.72 -17.22 10.02
CA LEU A 690 12.91 -16.46 9.64
C LEU A 690 14.09 -16.74 10.57
N ASP A 691 13.91 -16.67 11.88
CA ASP A 691 14.97 -16.95 12.86
C ASP A 691 15.50 -18.38 12.69
N LYS A 692 14.60 -19.35 12.53
CA LYS A 692 14.96 -20.76 12.24
C LYS A 692 15.75 -20.92 10.95
N ARG A 693 15.50 -20.08 9.95
CA ARG A 693 16.13 -20.21 8.62
C ARG A 693 17.48 -19.51 8.52
N PHE A 694 17.68 -18.41 9.26
CA PHE A 694 18.84 -17.53 9.09
C PHE A 694 19.70 -17.30 10.34
N PHE A 695 19.15 -17.49 11.55
CA PHE A 695 19.78 -17.00 12.78
C PHE A 695 19.85 -18.04 13.91
N SER A 696 19.30 -19.25 13.75
CA SER A 696 19.40 -20.32 14.74
C SER A 696 20.80 -20.95 14.82
N ASN A 697 21.22 -21.31 16.03
CA ASN A 697 22.45 -22.09 16.24
C ASN A 697 22.24 -23.54 15.77
N SER A 698 22.85 -23.88 14.65
CA SER A 698 22.90 -25.25 14.10
C SER A 698 23.56 -26.29 15.01
N GLU A 699 24.11 -25.90 16.16
CA GLU A 699 24.70 -26.81 17.15
C GLU A 699 23.66 -27.54 18.01
N GLN A 700 22.38 -27.15 18.00
CA GLN A 700 21.34 -27.85 18.78
C GLN A 700 20.56 -28.91 17.98
N THR A 701 20.75 -29.02 16.67
CA THR A 701 19.92 -29.89 15.80
C THR A 701 20.63 -31.15 15.29
N VAL A 702 21.88 -31.42 15.70
CA VAL A 702 22.61 -32.64 15.30
C VAL A 702 22.59 -33.74 16.38
N ASN A 703 22.02 -33.51 17.56
CA ASN A 703 21.97 -34.52 18.65
C ASN A 703 20.74 -35.45 18.64
N HIS A 704 20.02 -35.57 17.52
CA HIS A 704 19.02 -36.62 17.33
C HIS A 704 19.17 -37.28 15.94
N LEU A 705 20.32 -37.90 15.72
CA LEU A 705 20.33 -39.17 15.00
C LEU A 705 20.00 -40.25 16.05
N PRO A 706 19.05 -41.17 15.80
CA PRO A 706 18.97 -42.37 16.60
C PRO A 706 20.22 -43.18 16.32
N ASP A 707 20.96 -43.53 17.39
CA ASP A 707 21.75 -44.75 17.35
C ASP A 707 20.78 -45.92 17.18
N GLU A 708 21.12 -46.80 16.23
CA GLU A 708 20.45 -48.03 15.75
C GLU A 708 19.54 -47.92 14.51
#